data_AF-A0A938N4D3-F1
#
_entry.id   AF-A0A938N4D3-F1
#
_cell.length_a   1.000
_cell.length_b   1.000
_cell.length_c   1.000
_cell.angle_alpha   90.00
_cell.angle_beta   90.00
_cell.angle_gamma   90.00
#
_symmetry.space_group_name_H-M   'P 1'
#
loop_
_entity.id
_entity.type
_entity.pdbx_description
1 polymer ?
#
loop_
_entity_poly.entity_id
_entity_poly.type
_entity_poly.pdbx_seq_one_letter_code
_entity_poly.pdbx_strand_id
1 'polypeptide(L)'
;MTGELYHAAARAKAAPPADWPAPALATWAGAAVRAAVAPVEAANLSLHWTRWQGVQETLGDLYSGTWGELCAWLDSTRAASVADKREVPPWAPARFDGDWRADDATLALYALALDCDDGGDWTALLAALDRAGLAYLAHRSPSHRDEGGPCKWRLILPLAAPVEGGALERWRNAYTAARLAFGALGRCWFDPTCGNPSRMWFAASAVGNAPRRELRKGQGRALDLLALLDRVPALPAPVRPELPRLDQGARRAPGGAPLDRVARAAAWLDKRDPAVQGQGGDQHTLATVAKVVRGFAVPDADAWPLLQAWNARCVPPWNDAELRDKMANARKYGSEPYGAALDAPPPARLDRAELRREAADWRAERAAPQPAEPDEAPQPPADAPLAIPLGELGWLDPSLTPPPLPVLLTCKDGTGAAAPFLALGKVAMLAAPGGVGKTQALLQLAMSVASGKLWLDTYSVKEPGPVLFLAAEEDDGELWRRVRKVADALDLTPAEREAVGKRMHCAPLHGCGEDLALLDNTSTRFQPANLKKSAMWEGIDGMLSAPAACGEPWRLVIIDPAARWMPPDAEMDPKIATAFVEALEALAVRRKDGGDGPAVLVAHHANKQALRGDTDQGASRGTSALTDGVRWQANL
;
A
#
# COMPACT_ATOMS: atom_id res chain seq x y z
N MET A 1 -33.08 -3.44 -6.05
CA MET A 1 -31.68 -3.84 -5.79
C MET A 1 -30.82 -2.60 -5.81
N THR A 2 -30.19 -2.27 -4.68
CA THR A 2 -29.22 -1.17 -4.55
C THR A 2 -27.93 -1.51 -5.32
N GLY A 3 -27.13 -0.51 -5.69
CA GLY A 3 -25.83 -0.74 -6.34
C GLY A 3 -24.86 -1.57 -5.49
N GLU A 4 -25.04 -1.60 -4.17
CA GLU A 4 -24.28 -2.43 -3.24
C GLU A 4 -24.52 -3.92 -3.46
N LEU A 5 -25.77 -4.35 -3.70
CA LEU A 5 -26.09 -5.74 -4.02
C LEU A 5 -25.49 -6.16 -5.37
N TYR A 6 -25.50 -5.27 -6.35
CA TYR A 6 -24.82 -5.47 -7.65
C TYR A 6 -23.31 -5.66 -7.44
N HIS A 7 -22.67 -4.82 -6.61
CA HIS A 7 -21.24 -4.91 -6.32
C HIS A 7 -20.87 -6.17 -5.53
N ALA A 8 -21.64 -6.53 -4.52
CA ALA A 8 -21.42 -7.75 -3.74
C ALA A 8 -21.57 -9.01 -4.59
N ALA A 9 -22.64 -9.09 -5.41
CA ALA A 9 -22.88 -10.23 -6.29
C ALA A 9 -21.80 -10.36 -7.39
N ALA A 10 -21.40 -9.23 -8.01
CA ALA A 10 -20.32 -9.22 -9.00
C ALA A 10 -18.95 -9.59 -8.40
N ARG A 11 -18.67 -9.21 -7.14
CA ARG A 11 -17.45 -9.65 -6.43
C ARG A 11 -17.47 -11.13 -6.09
N ALA A 12 -18.64 -11.66 -5.74
CA ALA A 12 -18.83 -13.07 -5.44
C ALA A 12 -18.84 -13.98 -6.69
N LYS A 13 -18.82 -13.41 -7.91
CA LYS A 13 -18.91 -14.14 -9.19
C LYS A 13 -20.12 -15.09 -9.26
N ALA A 14 -21.21 -14.72 -8.59
CA ALA A 14 -22.46 -15.47 -8.64
C ALA A 14 -23.18 -15.17 -9.97
N ALA A 15 -23.89 -16.12 -10.57
CA ALA A 15 -24.71 -15.80 -11.75
C ALA A 15 -25.80 -14.77 -11.40
N PRO A 16 -26.16 -13.84 -12.31
CA PRO A 16 -27.29 -12.95 -12.09
C PRO A 16 -28.58 -13.76 -11.86
N PRO A 17 -29.41 -13.40 -10.88
CA PRO A 17 -30.65 -14.12 -10.63
C PRO A 17 -31.62 -13.94 -11.80
N ALA A 18 -32.56 -14.86 -11.99
CA ALA A 18 -33.44 -14.88 -13.17
C ALA A 18 -34.32 -13.63 -13.33
N ASP A 19 -34.62 -12.94 -12.23
CA ASP A 19 -35.36 -11.69 -12.15
C ASP A 19 -34.47 -10.43 -12.30
N TRP A 20 -33.16 -10.59 -12.50
CA TRP A 20 -32.24 -9.51 -12.83
C TRP A 20 -32.25 -9.16 -14.33
N PRO A 21 -32.20 -7.86 -14.68
CA PRO A 21 -32.44 -6.71 -13.81
C PRO A 21 -33.93 -6.53 -13.49
N ALA A 22 -34.22 -5.85 -12.37
CA ALA A 22 -35.58 -5.39 -12.10
C ALA A 22 -36.08 -4.51 -13.27
N PRO A 23 -37.38 -4.58 -13.64
CA PRO A 23 -37.91 -3.85 -14.80
C PRO A 23 -37.59 -2.35 -14.81
N ALA A 24 -37.72 -1.68 -13.65
CA ALA A 24 -37.39 -0.26 -13.50
C ALA A 24 -35.91 0.04 -13.81
N LEU A 25 -35.00 -0.85 -13.41
CA LEU A 25 -33.57 -0.71 -13.69
C LEU A 25 -33.27 -0.94 -15.18
N ALA A 26 -33.94 -1.91 -15.82
CA ALA A 26 -33.81 -2.13 -17.26
C ALA A 26 -34.28 -0.91 -18.07
N THR A 27 -35.42 -0.34 -17.70
CA THR A 27 -35.98 0.87 -18.31
C THR A 27 -35.04 2.06 -18.14
N TRP A 28 -34.54 2.28 -16.91
CA TRP A 28 -33.56 3.32 -16.63
C TRP A 28 -32.28 3.11 -17.46
N ALA A 29 -31.71 1.92 -17.45
CA ALA A 29 -30.46 1.62 -18.15
C ALA A 29 -30.57 1.90 -19.65
N GLY A 30 -31.69 1.48 -20.27
CA GLY A 30 -31.97 1.78 -21.67
C GLY A 30 -32.09 3.28 -21.95
N ALA A 31 -32.72 4.05 -21.06
CA ALA A 31 -32.83 5.50 -21.20
C ALA A 31 -31.49 6.21 -20.99
N ALA A 32 -30.71 5.80 -19.98
CA ALA A 32 -29.40 6.36 -19.66
C ALA A 32 -28.39 6.12 -20.79
N VAL A 33 -28.35 4.89 -21.34
CA VAL A 33 -27.48 4.56 -22.47
C VAL A 33 -27.84 5.37 -23.72
N ARG A 34 -29.14 5.54 -24.03
CA ARG A 34 -29.56 6.40 -25.16
C ARG A 34 -29.19 7.87 -24.97
N ALA A 35 -29.26 8.37 -23.73
CA ALA A 35 -28.89 9.75 -23.41
C ALA A 35 -27.36 9.97 -23.44
N ALA A 36 -26.58 8.92 -23.21
CA ALA A 36 -25.12 8.93 -23.24
C ALA A 36 -24.53 8.74 -24.66
N VAL A 37 -25.37 8.68 -25.70
CA VAL A 37 -24.88 8.62 -27.09
C VAL A 37 -24.47 10.00 -27.54
N ALA A 38 -23.17 10.25 -27.66
CA ALA A 38 -22.66 11.54 -28.07
C ALA A 38 -23.01 11.83 -29.53
N PRO A 39 -23.14 13.10 -29.94
CA PRO A 39 -23.30 13.48 -31.35
C PRO A 39 -21.97 13.41 -32.13
N VAL A 40 -21.17 12.37 -31.89
CA VAL A 40 -19.85 12.16 -32.50
C VAL A 40 -19.81 10.76 -33.11
N GLU A 41 -19.68 10.67 -34.42
CA GLU A 41 -19.49 9.39 -35.11
C GLU A 41 -18.15 8.76 -34.72
N ALA A 42 -18.16 7.49 -34.32
CA ALA A 42 -16.94 6.83 -33.86
C ALA A 42 -15.87 6.70 -34.95
N ALA A 43 -16.30 6.64 -36.22
CA ALA A 43 -15.41 6.64 -37.38
C ALA A 43 -14.55 7.92 -37.48
N ASN A 44 -15.00 9.02 -36.88
CA ASN A 44 -14.30 10.31 -36.91
C ASN A 44 -13.38 10.52 -35.70
N LEU A 45 -13.35 9.58 -34.76
CA LEU A 45 -12.51 9.71 -33.57
C LEU A 45 -11.05 9.41 -33.89
N SER A 46 -10.19 10.31 -33.42
CA SER A 46 -8.76 10.01 -33.23
C SER A 46 -8.57 9.49 -31.80
N LEU A 47 -7.96 8.32 -31.69
CA LEU A 47 -7.76 7.58 -30.45
C LEU A 47 -6.28 7.29 -30.26
N HIS A 48 -5.91 7.12 -29.00
CA HIS A 48 -4.63 6.56 -28.63
C HIS A 48 -4.82 5.28 -27.82
N TRP A 49 -3.98 4.29 -28.06
CA TRP A 49 -3.92 3.07 -27.27
C TRP A 49 -2.49 2.59 -27.16
N THR A 50 -2.16 2.02 -26.01
CA THR A 50 -0.81 1.50 -25.73
C THR A 50 -0.81 -0.01 -25.91
N ARG A 51 0.22 -0.57 -26.55
CA ARG A 51 0.43 -2.02 -26.69
C ARG A 51 1.73 -2.44 -26.02
N TRP A 52 1.82 -3.70 -25.63
CA TRP A 52 3.04 -4.29 -25.07
C TRP A 52 3.44 -5.53 -25.89
N GLN A 53 4.72 -5.91 -25.88
CA GLN A 53 5.16 -7.17 -26.49
C GLN A 53 4.87 -8.36 -25.56
N GLY A 54 4.76 -8.12 -24.25
CA GLY A 54 4.42 -9.16 -23.27
C GLY A 54 3.83 -8.62 -21.96
N VAL A 55 3.18 -9.51 -21.20
CA VAL A 55 2.48 -9.15 -19.95
C VAL A 55 3.37 -8.62 -18.82
N GLN A 56 4.69 -8.84 -18.91
CA GLN A 56 5.66 -8.38 -17.91
C GLN A 56 6.26 -7.01 -18.26
N GLU A 57 5.95 -6.50 -19.45
CA GLU A 57 6.41 -5.20 -19.89
C GLU A 57 5.54 -4.09 -19.28
N THR A 58 6.23 -3.00 -18.96
CA THR A 58 5.64 -1.85 -18.27
C THR A 58 5.77 -0.57 -19.07
N LEU A 59 6.73 -0.52 -20.00
CA LEU A 59 6.78 0.45 -21.09
C LEU A 59 6.05 -0.15 -22.30
N GLY A 60 5.06 0.57 -22.80
CA GLY A 60 4.33 0.16 -23.99
C GLY A 60 4.65 1.04 -25.18
N ASP A 61 4.30 0.55 -26.36
CA ASP A 61 4.34 1.34 -27.58
C ASP A 61 3.00 2.08 -27.72
N LEU A 62 3.06 3.41 -27.74
CA LEU A 62 1.87 4.24 -27.98
C LEU A 62 1.52 4.23 -29.47
N TYR A 63 0.28 3.88 -29.77
CA TYR A 63 -0.29 3.97 -31.10
C TYR A 63 -1.35 5.05 -31.15
N SER A 64 -1.42 5.71 -32.29
CA SER A 64 -2.42 6.74 -32.59
C SER A 64 -3.12 6.34 -33.88
N GLY A 65 -4.44 6.46 -33.91
CA GLY A 65 -5.23 6.10 -35.10
C GLY A 65 -6.72 6.24 -34.86
N THR A 66 -7.51 5.73 -35.79
CA THR A 66 -8.97 5.78 -35.75
C THR A 66 -9.57 4.62 -34.95
N TRP A 67 -10.84 4.75 -34.58
CA TRP A 67 -11.63 3.62 -34.06
C TRP A 67 -11.60 2.40 -34.99
N GLY A 68 -11.68 2.65 -36.30
CA GLY A 68 -11.60 1.60 -37.32
C GLY A 68 -10.27 0.85 -37.29
N GLU A 69 -9.14 1.56 -37.13
CA GLU A 69 -7.80 0.97 -37.06
C GLU A 69 -7.57 0.17 -35.78
N LEU A 70 -8.05 0.66 -34.63
CA LEU A 70 -8.04 -0.11 -33.38
C LEU A 70 -8.86 -1.41 -33.53
N CYS A 71 -10.05 -1.30 -34.11
CA CYS A 71 -10.92 -2.45 -34.37
C CYS A 71 -10.34 -3.44 -35.40
N ALA A 72 -9.63 -2.94 -36.41
CA ALA A 72 -8.96 -3.78 -37.39
C ALA A 72 -7.80 -4.55 -36.75
N TRP A 73 -7.00 -3.88 -35.91
CA TRP A 73 -5.92 -4.52 -35.17
C TRP A 73 -6.43 -5.57 -34.18
N LEU A 74 -7.43 -5.24 -33.35
CA LEU A 74 -8.01 -6.21 -32.41
C LEU A 74 -8.56 -7.45 -33.14
N ASP A 75 -9.17 -7.26 -34.31
CA ASP A 75 -9.67 -8.36 -35.13
C ASP A 75 -8.54 -9.18 -35.77
N SER A 76 -7.45 -8.53 -36.20
CA SER A 76 -6.29 -9.23 -36.79
C SER A 76 -5.61 -10.16 -35.78
N THR A 77 -5.64 -9.82 -34.48
CA THR A 77 -5.09 -10.70 -33.42
C THR A 77 -5.83 -12.03 -33.26
N ARG A 78 -7.06 -12.17 -33.79
CA ARG A 78 -7.88 -13.39 -33.67
C ARG A 78 -7.37 -14.57 -34.50
N ALA A 79 -6.61 -14.29 -35.56
CA ALA A 79 -6.09 -15.32 -36.45
C ALA A 79 -4.88 -16.06 -35.83
N ALA A 80 -4.20 -15.41 -34.87
CA ALA A 80 -3.10 -16.02 -34.14
C ALA A 80 -3.65 -16.97 -33.05
N SER A 81 -3.23 -18.23 -33.12
CA SER A 81 -3.26 -19.13 -31.96
C SER A 81 -1.93 -18.98 -31.24
N VAL A 82 -1.98 -18.64 -29.96
CA VAL A 82 -0.80 -18.57 -29.09
C VAL A 82 -0.80 -19.77 -28.15
N ALA A 83 0.39 -20.28 -27.81
CA ALA A 83 0.49 -21.47 -26.96
C ALA A 83 0.07 -21.15 -25.52
N ASP A 84 0.40 -19.95 -25.05
CA ASP A 84 0.15 -19.48 -23.69
C ASP A 84 -0.61 -18.15 -23.68
N LYS A 85 -1.46 -17.95 -22.67
CA LYS A 85 -2.20 -16.68 -22.49
C LYS A 85 -1.27 -15.46 -22.35
N ARG A 86 -0.05 -15.65 -21.84
CA ARG A 86 0.96 -14.60 -21.68
C ARG A 86 1.52 -14.08 -23.01
N GLU A 87 1.34 -14.84 -24.09
CA GLU A 87 1.72 -14.47 -25.45
C GLU A 87 0.60 -13.72 -26.17
N VAL A 88 -0.61 -13.63 -25.58
CA VAL A 88 -1.68 -12.82 -26.15
C VAL A 88 -1.29 -11.35 -26.06
N PRO A 89 -1.31 -10.59 -27.17
CA PRO A 89 -0.90 -9.19 -27.20
C PRO A 89 -1.63 -8.36 -26.12
N PRO A 90 -0.91 -7.81 -25.12
CA PRO A 90 -1.49 -6.92 -24.14
C PRO A 90 -1.68 -5.51 -24.71
N TRP A 91 -2.74 -4.83 -24.29
CA TRP A 91 -3.03 -3.45 -24.69
C TRP A 91 -3.92 -2.72 -23.69
N ALA A 92 -3.96 -1.40 -23.80
CA ALA A 92 -4.88 -0.55 -23.03
C ALA A 92 -5.39 0.59 -23.92
N PRO A 93 -6.68 0.98 -23.83
CA PRO A 93 -7.20 2.16 -24.52
C PRO A 93 -6.79 3.45 -23.80
N ALA A 94 -5.53 3.57 -23.44
CA ALA A 94 -4.98 4.63 -22.62
C ALA A 94 -3.67 5.14 -23.20
N ARG A 95 -3.41 6.42 -22.98
CA ARG A 95 -2.09 7.04 -23.10
C ARG A 95 -1.51 7.21 -21.70
N PHE A 96 -0.23 6.91 -21.55
CA PHE A 96 0.49 7.06 -20.30
C PHE A 96 1.60 8.10 -20.42
N ASP A 97 2.00 8.67 -19.29
CA ASP A 97 3.17 9.53 -19.22
C ASP A 97 4.43 8.69 -19.41
N GLY A 98 5.28 9.07 -20.36
CA GLY A 98 6.45 8.29 -20.77
C GLY A 98 6.15 6.85 -21.18
N ASP A 99 4.93 6.57 -21.65
CA ASP A 99 4.41 5.24 -22.00
C ASP A 99 4.48 4.21 -20.85
N TRP A 100 4.53 4.71 -19.62
CA TRP A 100 4.65 3.95 -18.38
C TRP A 100 3.29 3.52 -17.82
N ARG A 101 3.05 2.20 -17.73
CA ARG A 101 1.77 1.68 -17.24
C ARG A 101 1.64 1.77 -15.70
N ALA A 102 1.06 2.86 -15.20
CA ALA A 102 0.61 3.01 -13.81
C ALA A 102 -0.64 3.90 -13.71
N ASP A 103 -1.43 3.78 -12.62
CA ASP A 103 -2.70 4.51 -12.46
C ASP A 103 -2.50 6.04 -12.41
N ASP A 104 -1.42 6.49 -11.77
CA ASP A 104 -0.98 7.88 -11.67
C ASP A 104 -0.31 8.40 -12.94
N ALA A 105 0.26 7.50 -13.75
CA ALA A 105 0.81 7.81 -15.06
C ALA A 105 -0.24 7.78 -16.19
N THR A 106 -1.49 7.38 -15.95
CA THR A 106 -2.53 7.42 -16.99
C THR A 106 -2.86 8.88 -17.32
N LEU A 107 -2.50 9.33 -18.52
CA LEU A 107 -2.78 10.70 -18.98
C LEU A 107 -4.20 10.83 -19.55
N ALA A 108 -4.67 9.81 -20.26
CA ALA A 108 -5.96 9.83 -20.94
C ALA A 108 -6.48 8.42 -21.23
N LEU A 109 -7.79 8.21 -21.14
CA LEU A 109 -8.48 6.99 -21.56
C LEU A 109 -9.42 7.28 -22.73
N TYR A 110 -9.34 6.48 -23.79
CA TYR A 110 -9.99 6.71 -25.09
C TYR A 110 -11.13 5.73 -25.38
N ALA A 111 -11.21 4.62 -24.65
CA ALA A 111 -12.30 3.66 -24.76
C ALA A 111 -12.64 3.09 -23.38
N LEU A 112 -13.92 2.78 -23.18
CA LEU A 112 -14.37 1.94 -22.07
C LEU A 112 -14.19 0.48 -22.47
N ALA A 113 -13.54 -0.32 -21.64
CA ALA A 113 -13.47 -1.77 -21.79
C ALA A 113 -14.06 -2.45 -20.55
N LEU A 114 -14.94 -3.45 -20.76
CA LEU A 114 -15.64 -4.19 -19.72
C LEU A 114 -15.38 -5.68 -19.88
N ASP A 115 -15.11 -6.38 -18.77
CA ASP A 115 -14.85 -7.83 -18.72
C ASP A 115 -16.05 -8.56 -18.11
N CYS A 116 -16.61 -9.55 -18.81
CA CYS A 116 -17.70 -10.41 -18.31
C CYS A 116 -17.21 -11.86 -18.25
N ASP A 117 -17.13 -12.41 -17.04
CA ASP A 117 -16.69 -13.80 -16.79
C ASP A 117 -17.87 -14.78 -16.57
N ASP A 118 -19.06 -14.27 -16.27
CA ASP A 118 -20.14 -15.05 -15.62
C ASP A 118 -21.37 -15.33 -16.52
N GLY A 119 -21.21 -15.38 -17.85
CA GLY A 119 -22.21 -16.01 -18.73
C GLY A 119 -23.48 -15.19 -19.02
N GLY A 120 -23.33 -13.90 -19.34
CA GLY A 120 -24.41 -12.98 -19.72
C GLY A 120 -24.98 -13.11 -21.15
N ASP A 121 -26.11 -12.43 -21.40
CA ASP A 121 -26.72 -12.30 -22.73
C ASP A 121 -26.13 -11.10 -23.49
N TRP A 122 -24.93 -11.30 -24.01
CA TRP A 122 -24.30 -10.29 -24.86
C TRP A 122 -25.09 -10.06 -26.17
N THR A 123 -25.90 -10.99 -26.66
CA THR A 123 -26.68 -10.78 -27.89
C THR A 123 -27.75 -9.73 -27.66
N ALA A 124 -28.48 -9.81 -26.55
CA ALA A 124 -29.43 -8.79 -26.14
C ALA A 124 -28.77 -7.43 -25.90
N LEU A 125 -27.59 -7.42 -25.24
CA LEU A 125 -26.83 -6.18 -25.04
C LEU A 125 -26.44 -5.53 -26.36
N LEU A 126 -25.79 -6.29 -27.26
CA LEU A 126 -25.31 -5.75 -28.52
C LEU A 126 -26.46 -5.24 -29.39
N ALA A 127 -27.59 -5.95 -29.43
CA ALA A 127 -28.80 -5.46 -30.12
C ALA A 127 -29.36 -4.18 -29.48
N ALA A 128 -29.21 -3.99 -28.16
CA ALA A 128 -29.57 -2.75 -27.50
C ALA A 128 -28.61 -1.60 -27.84
N LEU A 129 -27.32 -1.87 -27.99
CA LEU A 129 -26.32 -0.90 -28.46
C LEU A 129 -26.57 -0.50 -29.92
N ASP A 130 -26.89 -1.46 -30.79
CA ASP A 130 -27.25 -1.21 -32.20
C ASP A 130 -28.49 -0.29 -32.28
N ARG A 131 -29.53 -0.57 -31.47
CA ARG A 131 -30.74 0.28 -31.39
C ARG A 131 -30.46 1.68 -30.83
N ALA A 132 -29.48 1.81 -29.93
CA ALA A 132 -29.04 3.11 -29.43
C ALA A 132 -28.17 3.87 -30.45
N GLY A 133 -27.62 3.17 -31.45
CA GLY A 133 -26.68 3.71 -32.41
C GLY A 133 -25.30 3.95 -31.82
N LEU A 134 -24.86 3.11 -30.86
CA LEU A 134 -23.53 3.15 -30.28
C LEU A 134 -22.56 2.26 -31.05
N ALA A 135 -21.37 2.78 -31.33
CA ALA A 135 -20.26 1.97 -31.81
C ALA A 135 -19.72 1.08 -30.69
N TYR A 136 -19.34 -0.15 -31.04
CA TYR A 136 -18.70 -1.08 -30.10
C TYR A 136 -17.89 -2.15 -30.83
N LEU A 137 -17.00 -2.79 -30.08
CA LEU A 137 -16.38 -4.06 -30.44
C LEU A 137 -16.53 -5.00 -29.25
N ALA A 138 -17.06 -6.20 -29.49
CA ALA A 138 -17.18 -7.23 -28.49
C ALA A 138 -16.53 -8.52 -28.97
N HIS A 139 -15.77 -9.19 -28.11
CA HIS A 139 -15.08 -10.42 -28.47
C HIS A 139 -15.03 -11.41 -27.31
N ARG A 140 -14.90 -12.71 -27.65
CA ARG A 140 -14.64 -13.75 -26.65
C ARG A 140 -13.30 -13.52 -25.98
N SER A 141 -13.25 -13.66 -24.66
CA SER A 141 -12.02 -13.54 -23.88
C SER A 141 -11.05 -14.68 -24.25
N PRO A 142 -9.73 -14.46 -24.26
CA PRO A 142 -8.76 -15.53 -24.51
C PRO A 142 -8.90 -16.74 -23.58
N SER A 143 -9.39 -16.52 -22.35
CA SER A 143 -9.66 -17.57 -21.36
C SER A 143 -11.04 -18.22 -21.46
N HIS A 144 -11.84 -17.93 -22.50
CA HIS A 144 -13.07 -18.64 -22.77
C HIS A 144 -12.79 -20.09 -23.23
N ARG A 145 -13.57 -21.04 -22.73
CA ARG A 145 -13.56 -22.45 -23.13
C ARG A 145 -14.96 -22.81 -23.62
N ASP A 146 -15.04 -23.53 -24.74
CA ASP A 146 -16.31 -23.86 -25.39
C ASP A 146 -17.11 -24.95 -24.65
N GLU A 147 -16.46 -25.72 -23.76
CA GLU A 147 -17.08 -26.79 -22.97
C GLU A 147 -17.30 -26.40 -21.50
N GLY A 148 -18.53 -26.57 -21.02
CA GLY A 148 -18.86 -26.73 -19.58
C GLY A 148 -18.77 -25.50 -18.67
N GLY A 149 -18.59 -24.28 -19.20
CA GLY A 149 -18.45 -23.07 -18.38
C GLY A 149 -19.18 -21.83 -18.91
N PRO A 150 -19.36 -20.79 -18.07
CA PRO A 150 -20.00 -19.54 -18.48
C PRO A 150 -19.22 -18.87 -19.61
N CYS A 151 -19.96 -18.23 -20.53
CA CYS A 151 -19.34 -17.55 -21.66
C CYS A 151 -18.58 -16.30 -21.19
N LYS A 152 -17.31 -16.18 -21.60
CA LYS A 152 -16.40 -15.10 -21.19
C LYS A 152 -16.13 -14.17 -22.36
N TRP A 153 -16.38 -12.89 -22.18
CA TRP A 153 -16.33 -11.93 -23.28
C TRP A 153 -16.04 -10.52 -22.77
N ARG A 154 -15.63 -9.67 -23.70
CA ARG A 154 -15.33 -8.26 -23.46
C ARG A 154 -16.17 -7.38 -24.34
N LEU A 155 -16.51 -6.21 -23.82
CA LEU A 155 -17.15 -5.12 -24.55
C LEU A 155 -16.23 -3.91 -24.52
N ILE A 156 -15.95 -3.33 -25.68
CA ILE A 156 -15.15 -2.13 -25.84
C ILE A 156 -16.01 -1.09 -26.56
N LEU A 157 -16.13 0.11 -25.99
CA LEU A 157 -16.83 1.25 -26.59
C LEU A 157 -15.89 2.46 -26.70
N PRO A 158 -15.80 3.13 -27.85
CA PRO A 158 -15.00 4.34 -27.98
C PRO A 158 -15.65 5.49 -27.20
N LEU A 159 -14.84 6.30 -26.54
CA LEU A 159 -15.31 7.48 -25.82
C LEU A 159 -15.38 8.68 -26.75
N ALA A 160 -16.43 9.49 -26.63
CA ALA A 160 -16.65 10.67 -27.44
C ALA A 160 -15.58 11.76 -27.22
N ALA A 161 -15.03 11.78 -26.01
CA ALA A 161 -13.85 12.55 -25.63
C ALA A 161 -12.99 11.68 -24.72
N PRO A 162 -11.66 11.83 -24.75
CA PRO A 162 -10.81 11.16 -23.79
C PRO A 162 -11.15 11.59 -22.36
N VAL A 163 -11.12 10.64 -21.42
CA VAL A 163 -11.16 10.96 -19.98
C VAL A 163 -9.73 11.27 -19.56
N GLU A 164 -9.46 12.56 -19.35
CA GLU A 164 -8.12 13.09 -19.07
C GLU A 164 -8.15 14.24 -18.06
N GLY A 165 -6.99 14.60 -17.52
CA GLY A 165 -6.87 15.65 -16.51
C GLY A 165 -7.79 15.40 -15.31
N GLY A 166 -8.48 16.44 -14.82
CA GLY A 166 -9.39 16.31 -13.68
C GLY A 166 -10.55 15.33 -13.87
N ALA A 167 -10.91 14.96 -15.12
CA ALA A 167 -11.94 13.97 -15.36
C ALA A 167 -11.52 12.55 -14.96
N LEU A 168 -10.22 12.26 -14.85
CA LEU A 168 -9.70 10.96 -14.40
C LEU A 168 -10.13 10.62 -12.98
N GLU A 169 -10.30 11.62 -12.11
CA GLU A 169 -10.80 11.42 -10.73
C GLU A 169 -12.19 10.76 -10.73
N ARG A 170 -13.00 11.03 -11.76
CA ARG A 170 -14.35 10.51 -11.94
C ARG A 170 -14.37 9.14 -12.63
N TRP A 171 -13.25 8.65 -13.17
CA TRP A 171 -13.18 7.42 -13.98
C TRP A 171 -13.79 6.20 -13.27
N ARG A 172 -13.38 5.92 -12.03
CA ARG A 172 -13.87 4.74 -11.28
C ARG A 172 -15.38 4.79 -11.03
N ASN A 173 -15.93 5.99 -10.84
CA ASN A 173 -17.37 6.18 -10.65
C ASN A 173 -18.10 6.01 -11.99
N ALA A 174 -17.55 6.56 -13.07
CA ALA A 174 -18.12 6.42 -14.42
C ALA A 174 -18.06 4.96 -14.93
N TYR A 175 -16.97 4.25 -14.64
CA TYR A 175 -16.81 2.82 -14.88
C TYR A 175 -17.89 2.01 -14.13
N THR A 176 -18.16 2.38 -12.88
CA THR A 176 -19.22 1.77 -12.06
C THR A 176 -20.61 2.02 -12.65
N ALA A 177 -20.90 3.25 -13.07
CA ALA A 177 -22.15 3.60 -13.76
C ALA A 177 -22.35 2.76 -15.03
N ALA A 178 -21.30 2.65 -15.84
CA ALA A 178 -21.30 1.87 -17.07
C ALA A 178 -21.56 0.38 -16.82
N ARG A 179 -20.87 -0.23 -15.84
CA ARG A 179 -21.11 -1.62 -15.45
C ARG A 179 -22.58 -1.88 -15.10
N LEU A 180 -23.19 -0.98 -14.32
CA LEU A 180 -24.58 -1.11 -13.91
C LEU A 180 -25.53 -1.01 -15.11
N ALA A 181 -25.35 0.02 -15.96
CA ALA A 181 -26.23 0.26 -17.10
C ALA A 181 -26.10 -0.86 -18.17
N PHE A 182 -24.88 -1.16 -18.61
CA PHE A 182 -24.66 -2.21 -19.62
C PHE A 182 -24.91 -3.60 -19.05
N GLY A 183 -24.62 -3.84 -17.76
CA GLY A 183 -24.90 -5.12 -17.10
C GLY A 183 -26.39 -5.39 -16.93
N ALA A 184 -27.21 -4.36 -16.70
CA ALA A 184 -28.66 -4.50 -16.74
C ALA A 184 -29.14 -4.88 -18.15
N LEU A 185 -28.66 -4.21 -19.20
CA LEU A 185 -29.05 -4.50 -20.58
C LEU A 185 -28.60 -5.89 -21.06
N GLY A 186 -27.42 -6.35 -20.62
CA GLY A 186 -26.88 -7.66 -20.96
C GLY A 186 -27.20 -8.78 -19.97
N ARG A 187 -28.02 -8.50 -18.95
CA ARG A 187 -28.33 -9.42 -17.84
C ARG A 187 -27.07 -10.11 -17.30
N CYS A 188 -26.05 -9.32 -17.02
CA CYS A 188 -24.71 -9.81 -16.69
C CYS A 188 -24.02 -8.97 -15.62
N TRP A 189 -23.01 -9.58 -15.00
CA TRP A 189 -22.04 -8.88 -14.18
C TRP A 189 -20.79 -8.60 -15.00
N PHE A 190 -20.36 -7.36 -14.99
CA PHE A 190 -19.01 -7.02 -15.39
C PHE A 190 -18.09 -7.11 -14.16
N ASP A 191 -16.78 -7.30 -14.36
CA ASP A 191 -15.79 -7.38 -13.27
C ASP A 191 -15.57 -5.99 -12.63
N PRO A 192 -15.75 -5.84 -11.30
CA PRO A 192 -15.54 -4.57 -10.60
C PRO A 192 -14.07 -4.18 -10.47
N THR A 193 -13.15 -5.12 -10.57
CA THR A 193 -11.70 -4.90 -10.41
C THR A 193 -11.05 -4.30 -11.65
N CYS A 194 -11.74 -4.28 -12.78
CA CYS A 194 -11.24 -3.74 -14.05
C CYS A 194 -11.34 -2.21 -14.16
N GLY A 195 -11.81 -1.52 -13.11
CA GLY A 195 -12.02 -0.07 -13.11
C GLY A 195 -10.77 0.79 -12.86
N ASN A 196 -9.58 0.19 -12.70
CA ASN A 196 -8.35 0.95 -12.53
C ASN A 196 -7.89 1.57 -13.88
N PRO A 197 -7.51 2.86 -13.94
CA PRO A 197 -7.13 3.54 -15.18
C PRO A 197 -5.98 2.88 -15.97
N SER A 198 -5.05 2.20 -15.30
CA SER A 198 -3.92 1.52 -15.95
C SER A 198 -4.19 0.06 -16.35
N ARG A 199 -5.47 -0.37 -16.37
CA ARG A 199 -5.85 -1.75 -16.65
C ARG A 199 -5.33 -2.19 -18.03
N MET A 200 -4.51 -3.24 -17.99
CA MET A 200 -4.08 -3.97 -19.17
C MET A 200 -5.14 -5.00 -19.58
N TRP A 201 -5.42 -5.05 -20.87
CA TRP A 201 -6.35 -5.95 -21.53
C TRP A 201 -5.60 -6.89 -22.45
N PHE A 202 -6.14 -8.09 -22.64
CA PHE A 202 -5.61 -9.02 -23.64
C PHE A 202 -6.38 -8.84 -24.96
N ALA A 203 -5.69 -8.85 -26.10
CA ALA A 203 -6.33 -8.86 -27.41
C ALA A 203 -7.13 -10.16 -27.65
N ALA A 204 -7.78 -10.29 -28.80
CA ALA A 204 -8.77 -11.33 -29.07
C ALA A 204 -8.18 -12.66 -29.59
N SER A 205 -6.90 -12.96 -29.30
CA SER A 205 -6.21 -14.17 -29.74
C SER A 205 -6.77 -15.45 -29.11
N ALA A 206 -6.71 -16.55 -29.85
CA ALA A 206 -7.03 -17.88 -29.33
C ALA A 206 -5.82 -18.43 -28.56
N VAL A 207 -6.08 -19.18 -27.47
CA VAL A 207 -5.02 -19.82 -26.67
C VAL A 207 -5.12 -21.33 -26.87
N GLY A 208 -4.01 -21.96 -27.25
CA GLY A 208 -3.94 -23.38 -27.64
C GLY A 208 -4.77 -23.68 -28.90
N ASN A 209 -5.29 -24.90 -29.01
CA ASN A 209 -6.06 -25.36 -30.18
C ASN A 209 -7.51 -24.84 -30.24
N ALA A 210 -7.81 -23.76 -29.51
CA ALA A 210 -9.16 -23.20 -29.48
C ALA A 210 -9.54 -22.59 -30.85
N PRO A 211 -10.82 -22.69 -31.27
CA PRO A 211 -11.27 -22.09 -32.52
C PRO A 211 -11.13 -20.57 -32.51
N ARG A 212 -11.15 -19.96 -33.71
CA ARG A 212 -11.08 -18.50 -33.88
C ARG A 212 -12.14 -17.84 -33.00
N ARG A 213 -11.71 -16.93 -32.12
CA ARG A 213 -12.60 -16.24 -31.17
C ARG A 213 -13.69 -15.47 -31.90
N GLU A 214 -14.94 -15.63 -31.48
CA GLU A 214 -16.04 -14.83 -32.00
C GLU A 214 -15.84 -13.35 -31.64
N LEU A 215 -16.08 -12.47 -32.61
CA LEU A 215 -16.02 -11.02 -32.45
C LEU A 215 -17.15 -10.40 -33.26
N ARG A 216 -17.84 -9.42 -32.66
CA ARG A 216 -18.92 -8.64 -33.25
C ARG A 216 -18.58 -7.15 -33.13
N LYS A 217 -18.95 -6.36 -34.14
CA LYS A 217 -18.71 -4.91 -34.18
C LYS A 217 -20.02 -4.21 -34.52
N GLY A 218 -20.31 -3.12 -33.82
CA GLY A 218 -21.39 -2.18 -34.15
C GLY A 218 -20.79 -0.88 -34.67
N GLN A 219 -21.41 -0.31 -35.70
CA GLN A 219 -21.09 1.03 -36.20
C GLN A 219 -22.03 2.06 -35.56
N GLY A 220 -21.55 3.29 -35.44
CA GLY A 220 -22.36 4.40 -34.94
C GLY A 220 -21.54 5.39 -34.14
N ARG A 221 -22.20 5.97 -33.14
CA ARG A 221 -21.69 7.10 -32.36
C ARG A 221 -20.93 6.66 -31.12
N ALA A 222 -20.08 7.54 -30.64
CA ALA A 222 -19.25 7.34 -29.47
C ALA A 222 -20.02 7.49 -28.15
N LEU A 223 -19.48 6.89 -27.08
CA LEU A 223 -20.05 6.96 -25.74
C LEU A 223 -19.60 8.24 -25.01
N ASP A 224 -20.55 9.03 -24.52
CA ASP A 224 -20.29 10.03 -23.49
C ASP A 224 -20.41 9.37 -22.10
N LEU A 225 -19.27 8.90 -21.60
CA LEU A 225 -19.21 8.14 -20.35
C LEU A 225 -19.53 9.00 -19.12
N LEU A 226 -19.21 10.30 -19.15
CA LEU A 226 -19.51 11.20 -18.04
C LEU A 226 -20.98 11.60 -18.04
N ALA A 227 -21.60 11.79 -19.21
CA ALA A 227 -23.05 11.95 -19.29
C ALA A 227 -23.79 10.70 -18.80
N LEU A 228 -23.25 9.50 -19.02
CA LEU A 228 -23.82 8.28 -18.45
C LEU A 228 -23.76 8.28 -16.91
N LEU A 229 -22.62 8.70 -16.34
CA LEU A 229 -22.45 8.83 -14.89
C LEU A 229 -23.47 9.81 -14.28
N ASP A 230 -23.70 10.94 -14.92
CA ASP A 230 -24.62 11.99 -14.43
C ASP A 230 -26.10 11.54 -14.43
N ARG A 231 -26.42 10.42 -15.10
CA ARG A 231 -27.77 9.84 -15.18
C ARG A 231 -28.03 8.74 -14.16
N VAL A 232 -27.03 8.32 -13.41
CA VAL A 232 -27.21 7.32 -12.36
C VAL A 232 -28.04 7.95 -11.22
N PRO A 233 -29.26 7.46 -10.93
CA PRO A 233 -30.03 7.94 -9.80
C PRO A 233 -29.17 7.71 -8.56
N ALA A 234 -29.03 8.73 -7.71
CA ALA A 234 -28.10 8.77 -6.59
C ALA A 234 -27.97 7.39 -5.93
N LEU A 235 -26.94 6.64 -6.37
CA LEU A 235 -26.43 5.54 -5.58
C LEU A 235 -25.95 6.19 -4.29
N PRO A 236 -26.16 5.58 -3.11
CA PRO A 236 -25.46 6.06 -1.92
C PRO A 236 -24.00 6.18 -2.32
N ALA A 237 -23.47 7.40 -2.21
CA ALA A 237 -22.10 7.66 -2.61
C ALA A 237 -21.23 6.65 -1.84
N PRO A 238 -20.34 5.90 -2.50
CA PRO A 238 -19.31 5.23 -1.74
C PRO A 238 -18.59 6.33 -0.96
N VAL A 239 -18.67 6.27 0.37
CA VAL A 239 -17.90 7.15 1.24
C VAL A 239 -16.44 6.86 0.93
N ARG A 240 -15.82 7.78 0.20
CA ARG A 240 -14.37 7.86 0.08
C ARG A 240 -13.90 8.86 1.13
N PRO A 241 -12.85 8.56 1.91
CA PRO A 241 -12.11 9.61 2.60
C PRO A 241 -11.56 10.58 1.55
N GLU A 242 -11.70 11.87 1.79
CA GLU A 242 -11.04 12.91 0.98
C GLU A 242 -9.53 12.78 1.16
N LEU A 243 -8.82 12.45 0.08
CA LEU A 243 -7.38 12.71 0.00
C LEU A 243 -7.17 14.22 -0.15
N PRO A 244 -6.14 14.82 0.48
CA PRO A 244 -5.82 16.22 0.31
C PRO A 244 -5.64 16.54 -1.18
N ARG A 245 -6.35 17.56 -1.67
CA ARG A 245 -6.11 18.13 -3.00
C ARG A 245 -4.71 18.72 -3.02
N LEU A 246 -3.78 18.08 -3.73
CA LEU A 246 -2.55 18.74 -4.12
C LEU A 246 -2.88 19.84 -5.12
N ASP A 247 -2.44 21.04 -4.78
CA ASP A 247 -2.69 22.27 -5.52
C ASP A 247 -2.27 22.16 -6.99
N GLN A 248 -3.19 22.47 -7.92
CA GLN A 248 -3.03 22.32 -9.38
C GLN A 248 -2.22 23.46 -10.02
N GLY A 249 -1.22 24.00 -9.31
CA GLY A 249 -0.53 25.25 -9.66
C GLY A 249 0.69 25.14 -10.58
N ALA A 250 1.23 23.95 -10.87
CA ALA A 250 2.50 23.82 -11.60
C ALA A 250 2.38 23.05 -12.92
N ARG A 251 1.63 23.60 -13.89
CA ARG A 251 1.75 23.17 -15.30
C ARG A 251 3.10 23.65 -15.85
N ARG A 252 4.05 22.73 -16.11
CA ARG A 252 5.22 23.02 -16.94
C ARG A 252 4.80 23.12 -18.41
N ALA A 253 5.30 24.16 -19.08
CA ALA A 253 5.09 24.43 -20.49
C ALA A 253 5.74 23.37 -21.42
N PRO A 254 5.27 23.21 -22.67
CA PRO A 254 5.79 22.23 -23.60
C PRO A 254 7.07 22.73 -24.29
N GLY A 255 8.19 22.05 -24.07
CA GLY A 255 9.46 22.30 -24.78
C GLY A 255 10.69 22.13 -23.91
N GLY A 256 11.20 20.89 -23.77
CA GLY A 256 12.47 20.60 -23.11
C GLY A 256 13.00 19.24 -23.52
N ALA A 257 14.27 19.17 -23.92
CA ALA A 257 14.98 17.98 -24.40
C ALA A 257 14.88 16.76 -23.44
N PRO A 258 15.01 15.51 -23.93
CA PRO A 258 14.83 14.30 -23.13
C PRO A 258 15.78 14.28 -21.92
N LEU A 259 15.24 13.97 -20.74
CA LEU A 259 16.00 13.79 -19.50
C LEU A 259 17.00 12.64 -19.67
N ASP A 260 18.30 12.93 -19.53
CA ASP A 260 19.39 11.96 -19.68
C ASP A 260 19.46 11.00 -18.48
N ARG A 261 18.58 10.00 -18.49
CA ARG A 261 18.45 8.94 -17.49
C ARG A 261 19.72 8.11 -17.34
N VAL A 262 20.48 7.94 -18.42
CA VAL A 262 21.71 7.13 -18.47
C VAL A 262 22.82 7.86 -17.72
N ALA A 263 23.03 9.16 -17.98
CA ALA A 263 24.01 9.95 -17.24
C ALA A 263 23.70 10.05 -15.74
N ARG A 264 22.42 10.09 -15.37
CA ARG A 264 22.00 10.12 -13.96
C ARG A 264 22.26 8.80 -13.24
N ALA A 265 21.94 7.68 -13.87
CA ALA A 265 22.26 6.37 -13.33
C ALA A 265 23.77 6.16 -13.19
N ALA A 266 24.56 6.61 -14.18
CA ALA A 266 26.01 6.58 -14.13
C ALA A 266 26.57 7.39 -12.95
N ALA A 267 26.13 8.64 -12.78
CA ALA A 267 26.57 9.53 -11.69
C ALA A 267 26.15 9.02 -10.30
N TRP A 268 25.04 8.27 -10.22
CA TRP A 268 24.61 7.62 -8.98
C TRP A 268 25.44 6.37 -8.67
N LEU A 269 25.71 5.52 -9.68
CA LEU A 269 26.54 4.32 -9.53
C LEU A 269 27.97 4.63 -9.14
N ASP A 270 28.52 5.76 -9.60
CA ASP A 270 29.88 6.18 -9.25
C ASP A 270 30.05 6.33 -7.73
N LYS A 271 29.01 6.88 -7.07
CA LYS A 271 28.92 7.08 -5.61
C LYS A 271 28.40 5.88 -4.83
N ARG A 272 27.96 4.82 -5.52
CA ARG A 272 27.38 3.63 -4.90
C ARG A 272 28.48 2.66 -4.48
N ASP A 273 28.52 2.32 -3.20
CA ASP A 273 29.49 1.36 -2.66
C ASP A 273 29.42 -0.02 -3.36
N PRO A 274 30.55 -0.74 -3.50
CA PRO A 274 30.57 -2.07 -4.08
C PRO A 274 29.89 -3.11 -3.18
N ALA A 275 29.43 -4.22 -3.78
CA ALA A 275 28.96 -5.37 -3.02
C ALA A 275 30.14 -6.20 -2.48
N VAL A 276 30.08 -6.60 -1.21
CA VAL A 276 31.09 -7.46 -0.57
C VAL A 276 30.43 -8.76 -0.08
N GLN A 277 31.01 -9.90 -0.46
CA GLN A 277 30.53 -11.23 -0.05
C GLN A 277 30.70 -11.41 1.47
N GLY A 278 29.68 -11.99 2.11
CA GLY A 278 29.59 -12.11 3.57
C GLY A 278 28.97 -10.89 4.27
N GLN A 279 28.71 -9.80 3.56
CA GLN A 279 28.06 -8.58 4.09
C GLN A 279 26.78 -8.22 3.31
N GLY A 280 25.96 -9.22 2.99
CA GLY A 280 24.71 -9.00 2.24
C GLY A 280 24.89 -8.58 0.78
N GLY A 281 26.06 -8.83 0.18
CA GLY A 281 26.38 -8.43 -1.20
C GLY A 281 25.35 -8.84 -2.25
N ASP A 282 24.66 -9.97 -2.09
CA ASP A 282 23.61 -10.45 -2.99
C ASP A 282 22.40 -9.48 -3.06
N GLN A 283 21.93 -9.06 -1.88
CA GLN A 283 20.81 -8.13 -1.72
C GLN A 283 21.22 -6.71 -2.13
N HIS A 284 22.42 -6.27 -1.75
CA HIS A 284 22.96 -4.96 -2.15
C HIS A 284 23.09 -4.84 -3.66
N THR A 285 23.51 -5.93 -4.33
CA THR A 285 23.59 -6.00 -5.80
C THR A 285 22.21 -5.97 -6.41
N LEU A 286 21.24 -6.73 -5.89
CA LEU A 286 19.87 -6.73 -6.40
C LEU A 286 19.20 -5.35 -6.22
N ALA A 287 19.40 -4.67 -5.10
CA ALA A 287 18.90 -3.31 -4.86
C ALA A 287 19.56 -2.29 -5.79
N THR A 288 20.88 -2.40 -6.01
CA THR A 288 21.62 -1.51 -6.93
C THR A 288 21.16 -1.71 -8.37
N VAL A 289 20.99 -2.96 -8.79
CA VAL A 289 20.45 -3.30 -10.11
C VAL A 289 19.01 -2.80 -10.25
N ALA A 290 18.15 -3.01 -9.25
CA ALA A 290 16.78 -2.50 -9.23
C ALA A 290 16.73 -0.97 -9.30
N LYS A 291 17.61 -0.26 -8.61
CA LYS A 291 17.69 1.20 -8.67
C LYS A 291 18.08 1.71 -10.07
N VAL A 292 18.97 1.00 -10.76
CA VAL A 292 19.40 1.37 -12.13
C VAL A 292 18.33 1.04 -13.17
N VAL A 293 17.86 -0.20 -13.20
CA VAL A 293 16.93 -0.67 -14.25
C VAL A 293 15.50 -0.19 -14.01
N ARG A 294 15.11 0.02 -12.74
CA ARG A 294 13.79 0.52 -12.33
C ARG A 294 13.85 1.97 -11.88
N GLY A 295 14.55 2.26 -10.80
CA GLY A 295 14.60 3.61 -10.21
C GLY A 295 14.95 4.71 -11.24
N PHE A 296 16.02 4.55 -12.01
CA PHE A 296 16.38 5.47 -13.11
C PHE A 296 15.74 5.13 -14.45
N ALA A 297 14.97 4.04 -14.54
CA ALA A 297 14.32 3.55 -15.75
C ALA A 297 15.29 3.43 -16.96
N VAL A 298 16.53 3.00 -16.72
CA VAL A 298 17.53 2.79 -17.77
C VAL A 298 17.22 1.48 -18.51
N PRO A 299 17.13 1.44 -19.86
CA PRO A 299 16.93 0.21 -20.63
C PRO A 299 18.07 -0.80 -20.43
N ASP A 300 17.81 -2.09 -20.58
CA ASP A 300 18.82 -3.13 -20.29
C ASP A 300 20.09 -3.04 -21.16
N ALA A 301 19.95 -2.57 -22.41
CA ALA A 301 21.08 -2.34 -23.31
C ALA A 301 22.07 -1.28 -22.75
N ASP A 302 21.55 -0.25 -22.08
CA ASP A 302 22.34 0.83 -21.49
C ASP A 302 22.70 0.55 -20.02
N ALA A 303 21.87 -0.19 -19.29
CA ALA A 303 22.11 -0.57 -17.90
C ALA A 303 23.23 -1.60 -17.78
N TRP A 304 23.37 -2.50 -18.76
CA TRP A 304 24.39 -3.54 -18.77
C TRP A 304 25.83 -3.01 -18.64
N PRO A 305 26.31 -2.09 -19.51
CA PRO A 305 27.66 -1.55 -19.37
C PRO A 305 27.89 -0.76 -18.07
N LEU A 306 26.86 -0.08 -17.56
CA LEU A 306 26.93 0.66 -16.29
C LEU A 306 27.08 -0.28 -15.08
N LEU A 307 26.30 -1.36 -15.05
CA LEU A 307 26.34 -2.35 -13.99
C LEU A 307 27.62 -3.20 -14.04
N GLN A 308 28.16 -3.48 -15.24
CA GLN A 308 29.47 -4.13 -15.36
C GLN A 308 30.59 -3.25 -14.81
N ALA A 309 30.57 -1.94 -15.09
CA ALA A 309 31.55 -1.00 -14.56
C ALA A 309 31.47 -0.89 -13.02
N TRP A 310 30.28 -0.86 -12.45
CA TRP A 310 30.10 -0.90 -11.00
C TRP A 310 30.52 -2.26 -10.40
N ASN A 311 30.17 -3.38 -11.03
CA ASN A 311 30.47 -4.75 -10.60
C ASN A 311 31.97 -5.04 -10.53
N ALA A 312 32.79 -4.40 -11.35
CA ALA A 312 34.25 -4.52 -11.29
C ALA A 312 34.85 -4.10 -9.94
N ARG A 313 34.11 -3.32 -9.13
CA ARG A 313 34.51 -2.91 -7.78
C ARG A 313 34.01 -3.86 -6.67
N CYS A 314 33.12 -4.81 -7.00
CA CYS A 314 32.59 -5.79 -6.04
C CYS A 314 33.62 -6.84 -5.65
N VAL A 315 33.49 -7.42 -4.45
CA VAL A 315 34.45 -8.38 -3.89
C VAL A 315 33.72 -9.65 -3.41
N PRO A 316 33.82 -10.78 -4.14
CA PRO A 316 34.31 -10.89 -5.51
C PRO A 316 33.32 -10.26 -6.51
N PRO A 317 33.77 -9.90 -7.73
CA PRO A 317 32.88 -9.50 -8.81
C PRO A 317 31.92 -10.63 -9.17
N TRP A 318 30.66 -10.28 -9.45
CA TRP A 318 29.66 -11.22 -9.96
C TRP A 318 30.05 -11.67 -11.36
N ASN A 319 29.80 -12.92 -11.71
CA ASN A 319 29.94 -13.34 -13.10
C ASN A 319 28.79 -12.79 -13.96
N ASP A 320 29.02 -12.73 -15.27
CA ASP A 320 28.09 -12.12 -16.21
C ASP A 320 26.68 -12.75 -16.22
N ALA A 321 26.58 -14.06 -15.94
CA ALA A 321 25.29 -14.75 -15.89
C ALA A 321 24.51 -14.37 -14.62
N GLU A 322 25.18 -14.37 -13.46
CA GLU A 322 24.58 -14.00 -12.17
C GLU A 322 24.11 -12.54 -12.15
N LEU A 323 24.89 -11.63 -12.74
CA LEU A 323 24.50 -10.22 -12.81
C LEU A 323 23.30 -10.00 -13.75
N ARG A 324 23.22 -10.74 -14.87
CA ARG A 324 22.05 -10.73 -15.77
C ARG A 324 20.81 -11.30 -15.11
N ASP A 325 20.96 -12.39 -14.35
CA ASP A 325 19.86 -12.97 -13.58
C ASP A 325 19.33 -11.98 -12.53
N LYS A 326 20.20 -11.19 -11.90
CA LYS A 326 19.79 -10.09 -11.01
C LYS A 326 19.06 -8.97 -11.75
N MET A 327 19.46 -8.62 -12.97
CA MET A 327 18.72 -7.66 -13.80
C MET A 327 17.33 -8.17 -14.16
N ALA A 328 17.22 -9.42 -14.61
CA ALA A 328 15.94 -10.05 -14.90
C ALA A 328 15.05 -10.14 -13.65
N ASN A 329 15.62 -10.51 -12.51
CA ASN A 329 14.90 -10.59 -11.24
C ASN A 329 14.45 -9.22 -10.73
N ALA A 330 15.29 -8.20 -10.84
CA ALA A 330 14.92 -6.84 -10.50
C ALA A 330 13.76 -6.35 -11.37
N ARG A 331 13.81 -6.53 -12.70
CA ARG A 331 12.71 -6.18 -13.61
C ARG A 331 11.41 -6.87 -13.26
N LYS A 332 11.48 -8.17 -12.97
CA LYS A 332 10.32 -9.05 -12.78
C LYS A 332 9.69 -8.94 -11.39
N TYR A 333 10.50 -8.77 -10.35
CA TYR A 333 10.08 -8.88 -8.95
C TYR A 333 10.38 -7.65 -8.10
N GLY A 334 11.10 -6.66 -8.63
CA GLY A 334 11.39 -5.41 -7.92
C GLY A 334 10.12 -4.64 -7.57
N SER A 335 10.09 -4.09 -6.36
CA SER A 335 9.00 -3.24 -5.86
C SER A 335 9.19 -1.75 -6.17
N GLU A 336 10.42 -1.34 -6.52
CA GLU A 336 10.74 0.06 -6.81
C GLU A 336 9.96 0.57 -8.04
N PRO A 337 9.22 1.69 -7.95
CA PRO A 337 8.55 2.29 -9.10
C PRO A 337 9.56 2.75 -10.15
N TYR A 338 9.22 2.57 -11.42
CA TYR A 338 10.14 2.95 -12.47
C TYR A 338 10.20 4.46 -12.61
N GLY A 339 11.40 5.01 -12.78
CA GLY A 339 11.61 6.45 -12.92
C GLY A 339 11.54 7.22 -11.61
N ALA A 340 11.27 6.58 -10.47
CA ALA A 340 11.25 7.26 -9.16
C ALA A 340 12.56 8.00 -8.81
N ALA A 341 13.69 7.58 -9.39
CA ALA A 341 14.98 8.25 -9.23
C ALA A 341 15.25 9.35 -10.28
N LEU A 342 14.36 9.53 -11.26
CA LEU A 342 14.37 10.63 -12.24
C LEU A 342 13.67 11.90 -11.71
N ASP A 343 12.78 11.78 -10.74
CA ASP A 343 12.10 12.92 -10.10
C ASP A 343 12.85 13.52 -8.92
N ALA A 344 13.94 12.89 -8.48
CA ALA A 344 14.93 13.61 -7.69
C ALA A 344 15.38 14.82 -8.52
N PRO A 345 15.25 16.06 -8.03
CA PRO A 345 15.51 17.22 -8.87
C PRO A 345 16.95 17.12 -9.38
N PRO A 346 17.21 17.32 -10.69
CA PRO A 346 18.56 17.68 -11.08
C PRO A 346 18.93 18.92 -10.25
N PRO A 347 20.20 19.10 -9.82
CA PRO A 347 20.57 20.33 -9.13
C PRO A 347 20.20 21.48 -10.05
N ALA A 348 19.08 22.16 -9.75
CA ALA A 348 18.44 23.03 -10.69
C ALA A 348 19.39 24.20 -10.94
N ARG A 349 19.51 24.63 -12.19
CA ARG A 349 20.06 25.95 -12.52
C ARG A 349 19.14 26.96 -11.85
N LEU A 350 19.54 27.40 -10.66
CA LEU A 350 18.78 28.32 -9.83
C LEU A 350 18.72 29.67 -10.53
N ASP A 351 17.51 30.21 -10.69
CA ASP A 351 17.35 31.63 -10.93
C ASP A 351 17.88 32.38 -9.71
N ARG A 352 19.04 33.02 -9.89
CA ARG A 352 19.76 33.72 -8.82
C ARG A 352 19.02 34.99 -8.37
N ALA A 353 18.10 35.52 -9.15
CA ALA A 353 17.33 36.69 -8.78
C ALA A 353 16.20 36.33 -7.79
N GLU A 354 15.53 35.20 -8.02
CA GLU A 354 14.44 34.72 -7.19
C GLU A 354 14.95 34.27 -5.81
N LEU A 355 16.03 33.47 -5.77
CA LEU A 355 16.68 33.10 -4.51
C LEU A 355 17.23 34.27 -3.71
N ARG A 356 17.69 35.33 -4.37
CA ARG A 356 18.20 36.53 -3.66
C ARG A 356 17.09 37.32 -3.01
N ARG A 357 15.89 37.30 -3.61
CA ARG A 357 14.70 37.96 -3.12
C ARG A 357 14.09 37.16 -1.97
N GLU A 358 13.90 35.86 -2.15
CA GLU A 358 13.45 34.94 -1.09
C GLU A 358 14.42 34.93 0.10
N ALA A 359 15.74 34.93 -0.13
CA ALA A 359 16.72 35.01 0.96
C ALA A 359 16.86 36.42 1.56
N ALA A 360 16.32 37.47 0.94
CA ALA A 360 16.23 38.80 1.53
C ALA A 360 14.97 38.92 2.39
N ASP A 361 13.84 38.41 1.88
CA ASP A 361 12.55 38.37 2.58
C ASP A 361 12.63 37.47 3.83
N TRP A 362 13.24 36.29 3.69
CA TRP A 362 13.52 35.38 4.81
C TRP A 362 14.48 35.96 5.87
N ARG A 363 15.45 36.79 5.44
CA ARG A 363 16.35 37.49 6.38
C ARG A 363 15.65 38.66 7.09
N ALA A 364 14.73 39.35 6.39
CA ALA A 364 13.93 40.42 6.97
C ALA A 364 12.91 39.90 7.98
N GLU A 365 12.27 38.76 7.71
CA GLU A 365 11.33 38.10 8.62
C GLU A 365 12.01 37.59 9.91
N ARG A 366 13.25 37.08 9.84
CA ARG A 366 14.00 36.64 11.04
C ARG A 366 14.69 37.77 11.80
N ALA A 367 14.86 38.94 11.17
CA ALA A 367 15.39 40.14 11.83
C ALA A 367 14.31 40.88 12.64
N ALA A 368 13.03 40.57 12.41
CA ALA A 368 11.94 41.03 13.27
C ALA A 368 11.97 40.24 14.60
N PRO A 369 12.04 40.91 15.76
CA PRO A 369 12.02 40.22 17.04
C PRO A 369 10.64 39.58 17.24
N GLN A 370 10.58 38.24 17.15
CA GLN A 370 9.40 37.47 17.51
C GLN A 370 9.26 37.36 19.04
N PRO A 371 8.03 37.41 19.58
CA PRO A 371 7.78 37.13 20.99
C PRO A 371 8.04 35.64 21.26
N ALA A 372 8.77 35.35 22.33
CA ALA A 372 9.11 33.99 22.74
C ALA A 372 7.86 33.24 23.26
N GLU A 373 7.49 32.16 22.59
CA GLU A 373 6.73 31.05 23.18
C GLU A 373 7.64 29.82 23.31
N PRO A 374 7.43 28.97 24.34
CA PRO A 374 8.44 28.04 24.82
C PRO A 374 8.42 26.73 24.05
N ASP A 375 9.52 26.49 23.34
CA ASP A 375 9.91 25.21 22.77
C ASP A 375 10.70 24.43 23.82
N GLU A 376 10.06 23.51 24.54
CA GLU A 376 10.76 22.52 25.36
C GLU A 376 10.17 21.12 25.12
N ALA A 377 10.65 20.47 24.06
CA ALA A 377 11.02 19.06 24.22
C ALA A 377 11.92 18.97 25.46
N PRO A 378 11.76 17.97 26.36
CA PRO A 378 12.59 17.86 27.54
C PRO A 378 14.05 17.71 27.11
N GLN A 379 14.79 18.83 27.18
CA GLN A 379 16.24 18.77 27.13
C GLN A 379 16.69 18.03 28.38
N PRO A 380 17.76 17.21 28.32
CA PRO A 380 18.39 16.73 29.54
C PRO A 380 18.57 17.95 30.45
N PRO A 381 18.27 17.85 31.76
CA PRO A 381 18.39 18.98 32.67
C PRO A 381 19.72 19.67 32.38
N ALA A 382 19.74 20.98 32.17
CA ALA A 382 20.95 21.70 31.78
C ALA A 382 22.13 21.45 32.75
N ASP A 383 21.82 20.93 33.94
CA ASP A 383 22.73 20.61 35.03
C ASP A 383 22.98 19.10 35.23
N ALA A 384 22.37 18.22 34.43
CA ALA A 384 22.61 16.78 34.52
C ALA A 384 23.98 16.44 33.91
N PRO A 385 24.89 15.80 34.66
CA PRO A 385 26.21 15.52 34.13
C PRO A 385 26.12 14.53 32.96
N LEU A 386 26.78 14.89 31.85
CA LEU A 386 26.95 14.02 30.67
C LEU A 386 27.52 12.63 31.03
N ALA A 387 28.23 12.53 32.16
CA ALA A 387 28.72 11.29 32.73
C ALA A 387 28.62 11.33 34.25
N ILE A 388 28.04 10.30 34.85
CA ILE A 388 28.09 10.06 36.28
C ILE A 388 29.31 9.16 36.54
N PRO A 389 30.28 9.57 37.38
CA PRO A 389 31.36 8.68 37.80
C PRO A 389 30.78 7.38 38.35
N LEU A 390 31.27 6.24 37.88
CA LEU A 390 30.71 4.93 38.24
C LEU A 390 30.55 4.76 39.75
N GLY A 391 31.49 5.28 40.57
CA GLY A 391 31.44 5.24 42.03
C GLY A 391 30.26 5.99 42.69
N GLU A 392 29.62 6.92 41.98
CA GLU A 392 28.45 7.68 42.46
C GLU A 392 27.14 6.92 42.25
N LEU A 393 27.14 5.80 41.52
CA LEU A 393 25.95 4.94 41.33
C LEU A 393 25.62 4.04 42.54
N GLY A 394 26.29 4.24 43.68
CA GLY A 394 26.03 3.51 44.93
C GLY A 394 26.49 2.05 44.96
N TRP A 395 26.99 1.48 43.85
CA TRP A 395 27.44 0.08 43.78
C TRP A 395 28.68 -0.24 44.64
N LEU A 396 29.43 0.78 45.07
CA LEU A 396 30.58 0.63 45.96
C LEU A 396 30.17 0.47 47.43
N ASP A 397 28.94 0.86 47.79
CA ASP A 397 28.42 0.71 49.15
C ASP A 397 27.72 -0.65 49.27
N PRO A 398 28.32 -1.65 49.95
CA PRO A 398 27.72 -2.97 50.10
C PRO A 398 26.44 -2.97 50.94
N SER A 399 26.10 -1.85 51.61
CA SER A 399 24.83 -1.70 52.32
C SER A 399 23.68 -1.26 51.42
N LEU A 400 23.96 -0.73 50.22
CA LEU A 400 22.96 -0.34 49.24
C LEU A 400 22.55 -1.54 48.38
N THR A 401 21.25 -1.73 48.23
CA THR A 401 20.72 -2.76 47.33
C THR A 401 20.43 -2.14 45.97
N PRO A 402 20.83 -2.78 44.85
CA PRO A 402 20.47 -2.30 43.52
C PRO A 402 18.95 -2.11 43.39
N PRO A 403 18.47 -1.07 42.69
CA PRO A 403 17.05 -0.89 42.47
C PRO A 403 16.47 -2.12 41.74
N PRO A 404 15.29 -2.61 42.15
CA PRO A 404 14.67 -3.78 41.54
C PRO A 404 14.33 -3.49 40.07
N LEU A 405 14.50 -4.49 39.21
CA LEU A 405 14.08 -4.39 37.82
C LEU A 405 12.54 -4.26 37.78
N PRO A 406 11.98 -3.27 37.06
CA PRO A 406 10.54 -3.15 36.93
C PRO A 406 10.04 -4.17 35.91
N VAL A 407 9.31 -5.18 36.37
CA VAL A 407 8.93 -6.37 35.58
C VAL A 407 7.42 -6.39 35.32
N LEU A 408 7.04 -6.63 34.07
CA LEU A 408 5.66 -6.89 33.67
C LEU A 408 5.33 -8.38 33.77
N LEU A 409 6.13 -9.24 33.14
CA LEU A 409 5.96 -10.70 33.13
C LEU A 409 7.14 -11.41 33.76
N THR A 410 6.87 -12.47 34.50
CA THR A 410 7.86 -13.42 35.01
C THR A 410 7.61 -14.81 34.45
N CYS A 411 8.68 -15.59 34.23
CA CYS A 411 8.60 -17.02 33.97
C CYS A 411 9.25 -17.79 35.13
N LYS A 412 8.97 -19.09 35.26
CA LYS A 412 9.77 -19.94 36.14
C LYS A 412 11.07 -20.28 35.43
N ASP A 413 12.21 -20.07 36.08
CA ASP A 413 13.51 -20.51 35.58
C ASP A 413 13.70 -22.03 35.78
N GLY A 414 14.85 -22.55 35.34
CA GLY A 414 15.18 -23.97 35.47
C GLY A 414 15.28 -24.49 36.92
N THR A 415 15.24 -23.59 37.91
CA THR A 415 15.22 -23.92 39.35
C THR A 415 13.81 -23.79 39.96
N GLY A 416 12.84 -23.31 39.19
CA GLY A 416 11.47 -23.05 39.63
C GLY A 416 11.26 -21.68 40.26
N ALA A 417 12.31 -20.85 40.36
CA ALA A 417 12.21 -19.48 40.85
C ALA A 417 11.64 -18.55 39.78
N ALA A 418 10.96 -17.48 40.21
CA ALA A 418 10.41 -16.50 39.29
C ALA A 418 11.53 -15.60 38.73
N ALA A 419 11.78 -15.71 37.42
CA ALA A 419 12.72 -14.89 36.68
C ALA A 419 12.00 -13.83 35.83
N PRO A 420 12.58 -12.63 35.66
CA PRO A 420 12.04 -11.62 34.75
C PRO A 420 11.96 -12.13 33.31
N PHE A 421 10.82 -11.91 32.65
CA PHE A 421 10.60 -12.29 31.26
C PHE A 421 10.37 -11.08 30.35
N LEU A 422 9.54 -10.14 30.77
CA LEU A 422 9.29 -8.88 30.05
C LEU A 422 9.30 -7.71 31.05
N ALA A 423 10.13 -6.70 30.78
CA ALA A 423 10.29 -5.54 31.64
C ALA A 423 9.31 -4.41 31.30
N LEU A 424 8.99 -3.58 32.29
CA LEU A 424 8.31 -2.29 32.11
C LEU A 424 9.30 -1.24 31.57
N GLY A 425 8.76 -0.18 30.97
CA GLY A 425 9.52 0.94 30.43
C GLY A 425 10.48 0.58 29.29
N LYS A 426 10.15 -0.49 28.56
CA LYS A 426 10.95 -1.02 27.43
C LYS A 426 10.05 -1.30 26.23
N VAL A 427 10.64 -1.15 25.05
CA VAL A 427 10.02 -1.56 23.79
C VAL A 427 10.32 -3.03 23.53
N ALA A 428 9.27 -3.76 23.14
CA ALA A 428 9.24 -5.19 22.91
C ALA A 428 8.56 -5.51 21.57
N MET A 429 8.90 -6.65 20.97
CA MET A 429 8.33 -7.07 19.68
C MET A 429 7.84 -8.52 19.72
N LEU A 430 6.68 -8.77 19.10
CA LEU A 430 6.19 -10.11 18.79
C LEU A 430 6.18 -10.30 17.27
N ALA A 431 7.15 -11.05 16.74
CA ALA A 431 7.30 -11.27 15.31
C ALA A 431 6.72 -12.63 14.89
N ALA A 432 5.93 -12.66 13.82
CA ALA A 432 5.42 -13.91 13.28
C ALA A 432 4.88 -13.75 11.85
N PRO A 433 4.80 -14.81 11.04
CA PRO A 433 4.15 -14.75 9.72
C PRO A 433 2.69 -14.26 9.78
N GLY A 434 2.13 -13.85 8.65
CA GLY A 434 0.70 -13.53 8.57
C GLY A 434 -0.15 -14.76 8.86
N GLY A 435 -1.22 -14.61 9.63
CA GLY A 435 -2.22 -15.68 9.87
C GLY A 435 -1.89 -16.69 10.99
N VAL A 436 -0.75 -16.58 11.68
CA VAL A 436 -0.35 -17.52 12.75
C VAL A 436 -0.95 -17.21 14.14
N GLY A 437 -1.68 -16.09 14.28
CA GLY A 437 -2.40 -15.76 15.51
C GLY A 437 -1.75 -14.72 16.44
N LYS A 438 -0.87 -13.83 15.93
CA LYS A 438 -0.28 -12.72 16.73
C LYS A 438 -1.33 -11.93 17.51
N THR A 439 -2.34 -11.40 16.82
CA THR A 439 -3.44 -10.65 17.43
C THR A 439 -4.13 -11.44 18.54
N GLN A 440 -4.32 -12.75 18.36
CA GLN A 440 -4.92 -13.61 19.38
C GLN A 440 -4.03 -13.74 20.62
N ALA A 441 -2.72 -13.97 20.44
CA ALA A 441 -1.76 -14.06 21.53
C ALA A 441 -1.60 -12.72 22.28
N LEU A 442 -1.65 -11.60 21.56
CA LEU A 442 -1.58 -10.26 22.11
C LEU A 442 -2.84 -9.87 22.90
N LEU A 443 -4.02 -10.21 22.39
CA LEU A 443 -5.27 -10.02 23.14
C LEU A 443 -5.28 -10.87 24.42
N GLN A 444 -4.76 -12.10 24.35
CA GLN A 444 -4.57 -12.91 25.56
C GLN A 444 -3.60 -12.24 26.53
N LEU A 445 -2.46 -11.72 26.06
CA LEU A 445 -1.52 -10.99 26.91
C LEU A 445 -2.17 -9.78 27.58
N ALA A 446 -2.91 -8.97 26.82
CA ALA A 446 -3.61 -7.81 27.34
C ALA A 446 -4.60 -8.19 28.45
N MET A 447 -5.40 -9.23 28.24
CA MET A 447 -6.32 -9.73 29.27
C MET A 447 -5.61 -10.34 30.47
N SER A 448 -4.52 -11.07 30.26
CA SER A 448 -3.68 -11.58 31.33
C SER A 448 -3.15 -10.44 32.19
N VAL A 449 -2.62 -9.37 31.59
CA VAL A 449 -2.12 -8.19 32.33
C VAL A 449 -3.26 -7.45 33.05
N ALA A 450 -4.43 -7.31 32.45
CA ALA A 450 -5.56 -6.65 33.08
C ALA A 450 -6.19 -7.47 34.25
N SER A 451 -6.15 -8.80 34.17
CA SER A 451 -6.77 -9.71 35.14
C SER A 451 -5.81 -10.33 36.17
N GLY A 452 -4.51 -10.40 35.86
CA GLY A 452 -3.52 -11.17 36.61
C GLY A 452 -3.43 -12.65 36.24
N LYS A 453 -4.19 -13.13 35.24
CA LYS A 453 -4.10 -14.51 34.76
C LYS A 453 -2.74 -14.79 34.11
N LEU A 454 -2.39 -16.07 34.01
CA LEU A 454 -1.23 -16.49 33.23
C LEU A 454 -1.43 -16.14 31.76
N TRP A 455 -0.33 -15.79 31.10
CA TRP A 455 -0.27 -15.72 29.64
C TRP A 455 0.34 -17.01 29.11
N LEU A 456 -0.32 -17.63 28.12
CA LEU A 456 0.06 -18.92 27.52
C LEU A 456 0.30 -20.03 28.57
N ASP A 457 -0.46 -20.00 29.68
CA ASP A 457 -0.35 -20.92 30.82
C ASP A 457 1.04 -21.04 31.45
N THR A 458 1.95 -20.10 31.12
CA THR A 458 3.37 -20.19 31.43
C THR A 458 3.89 -18.94 32.12
N TYR A 459 3.51 -17.77 31.62
CA TYR A 459 4.05 -16.49 32.07
C TYR A 459 3.12 -15.83 33.07
N SER A 460 3.64 -15.50 34.24
CA SER A 460 2.86 -14.85 35.30
C SER A 460 3.00 -13.33 35.20
N VAL A 461 1.88 -12.63 35.35
CA VAL A 461 1.85 -11.17 35.46
C VAL A 461 2.27 -10.78 36.87
N LYS A 462 3.29 -9.93 36.99
CA LYS A 462 3.83 -9.53 38.30
C LYS A 462 2.77 -8.81 39.14
N GLU A 463 2.10 -7.85 38.52
CA GLU A 463 1.03 -7.04 39.10
C GLU A 463 0.02 -6.70 37.98
N PRO A 464 -1.28 -6.92 38.17
CA PRO A 464 -2.29 -6.54 37.19
C PRO A 464 -2.36 -5.02 37.01
N GLY A 465 -2.80 -4.56 35.85
CA GLY A 465 -3.03 -3.14 35.64
C GLY A 465 -3.53 -2.77 34.23
N PRO A 466 -3.67 -1.46 33.97
CA PRO A 466 -4.24 -0.96 32.73
C PRO A 466 -3.41 -1.26 31.49
N VAL A 467 -4.12 -1.58 30.41
CA VAL A 467 -3.56 -1.94 29.11
C VAL A 467 -4.26 -1.13 28.02
N LEU A 468 -3.47 -0.55 27.12
CA LEU A 468 -3.96 0.04 25.88
C LEU A 468 -3.69 -0.92 24.73
N PHE A 469 -4.73 -1.25 23.95
CA PHE A 469 -4.63 -2.10 22.77
C PHE A 469 -5.04 -1.33 21.52
N LEU A 470 -4.08 -1.02 20.65
CA LEU A 470 -4.27 -0.29 19.41
C LEU A 470 -4.35 -1.27 18.23
N ALA A 471 -5.56 -1.57 17.76
CA ALA A 471 -5.84 -2.57 16.74
C ALA A 471 -6.07 -1.92 15.38
N ALA A 472 -5.03 -1.79 14.56
CA ALA A 472 -5.10 -1.10 13.27
C ALA A 472 -5.81 -1.89 12.16
N GLU A 473 -5.89 -3.21 12.28
CA GLU A 473 -6.50 -4.09 11.27
C GLU A 473 -7.83 -4.72 11.69
N GLU A 474 -8.30 -4.45 12.92
CA GLU A 474 -9.53 -5.03 13.47
C GLU A 474 -10.64 -3.98 13.59
N ASP A 475 -11.87 -4.36 13.22
CA ASP A 475 -13.09 -3.59 13.49
C ASP A 475 -13.72 -3.99 14.84
N ASP A 476 -14.65 -3.17 15.33
CA ASP A 476 -15.35 -3.37 16.61
C ASP A 476 -15.96 -4.78 16.74
N GLY A 477 -16.56 -5.27 15.66
CA GLY A 477 -17.28 -6.54 15.65
C GLY A 477 -16.33 -7.74 15.75
N GLU A 478 -15.23 -7.72 15.02
CA GLU A 478 -14.22 -8.76 15.10
C GLU A 478 -13.44 -8.69 16.42
N LEU A 479 -13.08 -7.50 16.88
CA LEU A 479 -12.44 -7.31 18.16
C LEU A 479 -13.30 -7.88 19.30
N TRP A 480 -14.61 -7.60 19.30
CA TRP A 480 -15.55 -8.15 20.27
C TRP A 480 -15.58 -9.69 20.26
N ARG A 481 -15.62 -10.32 19.09
CA ARG A 481 -15.60 -11.79 18.95
C ARG A 481 -14.31 -12.39 19.53
N ARG A 482 -13.16 -11.78 19.23
CA ARG A 482 -11.85 -12.24 19.72
C ARG A 482 -11.71 -12.07 21.22
N VAL A 483 -12.08 -10.89 21.75
CA VAL A 483 -12.11 -10.59 23.19
C VAL A 483 -12.96 -11.63 23.91
N ARG A 484 -14.17 -11.92 23.42
CA ARG A 484 -15.03 -12.94 24.03
C ARG A 484 -14.36 -14.31 24.06
N LYS A 485 -13.78 -14.73 22.94
CA LYS A 485 -13.07 -16.02 22.83
C LYS A 485 -11.88 -16.12 23.77
N VAL A 486 -11.09 -15.06 23.91
CA VAL A 486 -9.95 -15.01 24.85
C VAL A 486 -10.42 -15.08 26.30
N ALA A 487 -11.45 -14.30 26.66
CA ALA A 487 -11.99 -14.29 28.02
C ALA A 487 -12.54 -15.67 28.43
N ASP A 488 -13.16 -16.38 27.49
CA ASP A 488 -13.64 -17.75 27.70
C ASP A 488 -12.46 -18.74 27.80
N ALA A 489 -11.40 -18.57 27.00
CA ALA A 489 -10.19 -19.41 27.07
C ALA A 489 -9.36 -19.22 28.34
N LEU A 490 -9.33 -18.01 28.90
CA LEU A 490 -8.65 -17.70 30.17
C LEU A 490 -9.49 -18.08 31.41
N ASP A 491 -10.68 -18.64 31.19
CA ASP A 491 -11.65 -18.97 32.24
C ASP A 491 -11.87 -17.79 33.21
N LEU A 492 -12.17 -16.61 32.65
CA LEU A 492 -12.40 -15.41 33.43
C LEU A 492 -13.75 -15.48 34.14
N THR A 493 -13.72 -15.35 35.46
CA THR A 493 -14.90 -15.18 36.31
C THR A 493 -15.62 -13.84 35.99
N PRO A 494 -16.90 -13.68 36.38
CA PRO A 494 -17.62 -12.43 36.16
C PRO A 494 -16.91 -11.19 36.74
N ALA A 495 -16.33 -11.32 37.93
CA ALA A 495 -15.57 -10.23 38.57
C ALA A 495 -14.27 -9.89 37.81
N GLU A 496 -13.56 -10.90 37.31
CA GLU A 496 -12.36 -10.70 36.49
C GLU A 496 -12.71 -10.05 35.14
N ARG A 497 -13.84 -10.41 34.52
CA ARG A 497 -14.32 -9.76 33.29
C ARG A 497 -14.63 -8.29 33.51
N GLU A 498 -15.24 -7.94 34.63
CA GLU A 498 -15.48 -6.55 35.00
C GLU A 498 -14.17 -5.79 35.22
N ALA A 499 -13.19 -6.42 35.91
CA ALA A 499 -11.87 -5.83 36.10
C ALA A 499 -11.14 -5.60 34.77
N VAL A 500 -11.19 -6.57 33.84
CA VAL A 500 -10.66 -6.42 32.48
C VAL A 500 -11.37 -5.27 31.75
N GLY A 501 -12.69 -5.16 31.84
CA GLY A 501 -13.44 -4.06 31.23
C GLY A 501 -13.08 -2.67 31.76
N LYS A 502 -12.57 -2.56 33.00
CA LYS A 502 -12.08 -1.30 33.59
C LYS A 502 -10.63 -0.98 33.27
N ARG A 503 -9.82 -1.99 32.98
CA ARG A 503 -8.36 -1.87 32.79
C ARG A 503 -7.92 -1.97 31.34
N MET A 504 -8.65 -2.67 30.49
CA MET A 504 -8.30 -2.85 29.08
C MET A 504 -9.06 -1.84 28.21
N HIS A 505 -8.30 -0.92 27.62
CA HIS A 505 -8.80 0.07 26.67
C HIS A 505 -8.39 -0.34 25.27
N CYS A 506 -9.34 -0.40 24.33
CA CYS A 506 -9.07 -0.80 22.96
C CYS A 506 -9.44 0.31 21.98
N ALA A 507 -8.58 0.53 20.98
CA ALA A 507 -8.87 1.36 19.81
C ALA A 507 -8.96 0.46 18.56
N PRO A 508 -10.17 0.07 18.13
CA PRO A 508 -10.38 -0.57 16.83
C PRO A 508 -10.29 0.50 15.73
N LEU A 509 -9.22 0.45 14.95
CA LEU A 509 -8.86 1.50 14.00
C LEU A 509 -8.98 1.03 12.54
N HIS A 510 -9.55 -0.16 12.30
CA HIS A 510 -9.82 -0.60 10.94
C HIS A 510 -10.85 0.31 10.28
N GLY A 511 -10.41 1.01 9.23
CA GLY A 511 -11.28 1.89 8.45
C GLY A 511 -11.59 3.24 9.12
N CYS A 512 -10.86 3.63 10.18
CA CYS A 512 -11.02 4.94 10.83
C CYS A 512 -10.63 6.13 9.93
N GLY A 513 -9.91 5.90 8.84
CA GLY A 513 -9.57 6.92 7.84
C GLY A 513 -8.45 7.90 8.27
N GLU A 514 -7.92 7.76 9.48
CA GLU A 514 -6.80 8.54 9.99
C GLU A 514 -5.45 7.94 9.57
N ASP A 515 -4.43 8.79 9.40
CA ASP A 515 -3.06 8.34 9.27
C ASP A 515 -2.56 7.86 10.64
N LEU A 516 -2.26 6.56 10.74
CA LEU A 516 -1.83 5.93 11.98
C LEU A 516 -0.31 6.01 12.18
N ALA A 517 0.45 6.54 11.21
CA ALA A 517 1.89 6.65 11.32
C ALA A 517 2.28 7.45 12.57
N LEU A 518 3.22 6.93 13.36
CA LEU A 518 3.70 7.61 14.58
C LEU A 518 4.66 8.77 14.30
N LEU A 519 5.18 8.87 13.08
CA LEU A 519 6.05 9.95 12.66
C LEU A 519 5.57 10.56 11.35
N ASP A 520 5.48 11.89 11.34
CA ASP A 520 5.20 12.71 10.17
C ASP A 520 6.51 13.20 9.56
N ASN A 521 6.52 13.33 8.24
CA ASN A 521 7.60 13.99 7.52
C ASN A 521 7.20 15.44 7.23
N THR A 522 7.88 16.38 7.90
CA THR A 522 7.62 17.83 7.74
C THR A 522 8.16 18.43 6.44
N SER A 523 8.83 17.63 5.61
CA SER A 523 9.45 18.06 4.36
C SER A 523 8.96 17.24 3.18
N THR A 524 8.87 17.88 2.00
CA THR A 524 8.56 17.20 0.73
C THR A 524 9.66 16.22 0.28
N ARG A 525 10.78 16.11 1.01
CA ARG A 525 11.78 15.05 0.88
C ARG A 525 11.86 14.23 2.15
N PHE A 526 11.64 12.92 2.04
CA PHE A 526 11.88 11.96 3.12
C PHE A 526 13.36 11.99 3.52
N GLN A 527 13.65 12.61 4.67
CA GLN A 527 14.95 12.60 5.30
C GLN A 527 14.77 12.34 6.80
N PRO A 528 15.59 11.47 7.42
CA PRO A 528 15.47 11.17 8.84
C PRO A 528 15.49 12.41 9.75
N ALA A 529 16.23 13.46 9.37
CA ALA A 529 16.32 14.71 10.12
C ALA A 529 15.02 15.54 10.15
N ASN A 530 14.03 15.21 9.31
CA ASN A 530 12.76 15.95 9.18
C ASN A 530 11.56 15.16 9.74
N LEU A 531 11.79 13.97 10.30
CA LEU A 531 10.78 13.17 10.97
C LEU A 531 10.43 13.82 12.30
N LYS A 532 9.14 14.05 12.55
CA LYS A 532 8.61 14.51 13.83
C LYS A 532 7.51 13.57 14.31
N LYS A 533 7.27 13.55 15.61
CA LYS A 533 6.12 12.84 16.20
C LYS A 533 4.83 13.36 15.58
N SER A 534 3.97 12.45 15.13
CA SER A 534 2.70 12.80 14.52
C SER A 534 1.64 13.16 15.56
N ALA A 535 0.51 13.72 15.10
CA ALA A 535 -0.64 13.95 15.98
C ALA A 535 -1.17 12.66 16.63
N MET A 536 -1.06 11.53 15.92
CA MET A 536 -1.41 10.21 16.47
C MET A 536 -0.48 9.83 17.63
N TRP A 537 0.83 10.05 17.47
CA TRP A 537 1.80 9.82 18.55
C TRP A 537 1.50 10.72 19.76
N GLU A 538 1.26 12.01 19.53
CA GLU A 538 0.94 12.99 20.58
C GLU A 538 -0.37 12.64 21.32
N GLY A 539 -1.38 12.14 20.60
CA GLY A 539 -2.63 11.67 21.20
C GLY A 539 -2.43 10.47 22.12
N ILE A 540 -1.60 9.51 21.69
CA ILE A 540 -1.24 8.35 22.53
C ILE A 540 -0.45 8.83 23.76
N ASP A 541 0.58 9.65 23.58
CA ASP A 541 1.39 10.20 24.68
C ASP A 541 0.55 11.00 25.68
N GLY A 542 -0.39 11.82 25.19
CA GLY A 542 -1.34 12.57 26.01
C GLY A 542 -2.23 11.65 26.85
N MET A 543 -2.69 10.53 26.31
CA MET A 543 -3.48 9.55 27.07
C MET A 543 -2.64 8.79 28.11
N LEU A 544 -1.37 8.49 27.79
CA LEU A 544 -0.44 7.80 28.70
C LEU A 544 0.10 8.71 29.81
N SER A 545 0.08 10.03 29.58
CA SER A 545 0.49 11.06 30.53
C SER A 545 -0.39 11.12 31.79
N ALA A 546 -1.63 10.62 31.70
CA ALA A 546 -2.54 10.48 32.85
C ALA A 546 -2.68 9.01 33.28
N PRO A 547 -3.04 8.72 34.54
CA PRO A 547 -3.53 7.39 34.91
C PRO A 547 -4.71 6.97 34.03
N ALA A 548 -4.87 5.66 33.82
CA ALA A 548 -6.01 5.13 33.10
C ALA A 548 -7.33 5.49 33.82
N ALA A 549 -8.48 5.22 33.19
CA ALA A 549 -9.79 5.60 33.74
C ALA A 549 -10.07 5.00 35.15
N CYS A 550 -9.39 3.90 35.51
CA CYS A 550 -9.44 3.29 36.84
C CYS A 550 -8.53 3.94 37.89
N GLY A 551 -7.76 4.97 37.54
CA GLY A 551 -6.83 5.68 38.44
C GLY A 551 -5.45 5.01 38.59
N GLU A 552 -5.19 3.91 37.90
CA GLU A 552 -3.93 3.17 37.94
C GLU A 552 -2.97 3.61 36.80
N PRO A 553 -1.63 3.52 36.97
CA PRO A 553 -0.67 3.80 35.91
C PRO A 553 -0.72 2.74 34.80
N TRP A 554 -0.59 3.17 33.54
CA TRP A 554 -0.53 2.25 32.40
C TRP A 554 0.65 1.27 32.52
N ARG A 555 0.39 -0.02 32.31
CA ARG A 555 1.42 -1.07 32.40
C ARG A 555 1.85 -1.62 31.05
N LEU A 556 0.96 -1.61 30.06
CA LEU A 556 1.22 -2.17 28.74
C LEU A 556 0.50 -1.37 27.66
N VAL A 557 1.21 -1.09 26.57
CA VAL A 557 0.67 -0.58 25.31
C VAL A 557 0.97 -1.60 24.24
N ILE A 558 -0.06 -2.05 23.52
CA ILE A 558 0.06 -2.98 22.40
C ILE A 558 -0.28 -2.26 21.10
N ILE A 559 0.56 -2.41 20.09
CA ILE A 559 0.40 -1.85 18.75
C ILE A 559 0.35 -3.00 17.75
N ASP A 560 -0.80 -3.21 17.11
CA ASP A 560 -1.03 -4.36 16.23
C ASP A 560 -1.60 -3.96 14.86
N PRO A 561 -0.91 -4.19 13.73
CA PRO A 561 0.52 -4.50 13.57
C PRO A 561 1.37 -3.26 13.28
N ALA A 562 2.67 -3.28 13.62
CA ALA A 562 3.63 -2.21 13.41
C ALA A 562 3.62 -1.62 11.99
N ALA A 563 3.38 -2.45 10.97
CA ALA A 563 3.34 -2.04 9.57
C ALA A 563 2.30 -0.92 9.26
N ARG A 564 1.29 -0.73 10.13
CA ARG A 564 0.31 0.37 10.00
C ARG A 564 0.73 1.66 10.69
N TRP A 565 1.66 1.58 11.62
CA TRP A 565 2.11 2.67 12.50
C TRP A 565 3.51 3.17 12.14
N MET A 566 4.24 2.38 11.35
CA MET A 566 5.54 2.74 10.82
C MET A 566 5.42 3.74 9.68
N PRO A 567 6.33 4.72 9.60
CA PRO A 567 6.43 5.58 8.43
C PRO A 567 6.74 4.77 7.16
N PRO A 568 6.36 5.30 5.98
CA PRO A 568 6.84 4.78 4.70
C PRO A 568 8.36 4.56 4.72
N ASP A 569 8.81 3.48 4.06
CA ASP A 569 10.22 3.08 3.95
C ASP A 569 10.92 2.62 5.24
N ALA A 570 10.27 2.64 6.41
CA ALA A 570 10.88 2.16 7.65
C ALA A 570 11.28 0.67 7.63
N GLU A 571 10.63 -0.15 6.80
CA GLU A 571 11.06 -1.55 6.58
C GLU A 571 12.36 -1.67 5.76
N MET A 572 12.75 -0.63 5.03
CA MET A 572 13.87 -0.66 4.07
C MET A 572 15.03 0.28 4.45
N ASP A 573 14.76 1.34 5.21
CA ASP A 573 15.76 2.31 5.70
C ASP A 573 16.01 2.12 7.20
N PRO A 574 17.23 1.69 7.61
CA PRO A 574 17.56 1.50 9.02
C PRO A 574 17.41 2.77 9.86
N LYS A 575 17.62 3.96 9.29
CA LYS A 575 17.51 5.23 10.03
C LYS A 575 16.06 5.57 10.36
N ILE A 576 15.15 5.28 9.44
CA ILE A 576 13.71 5.49 9.66
C ILE A 576 13.18 4.44 10.65
N ALA A 577 13.64 3.18 10.53
CA ALA A 577 13.38 2.15 11.53
C ALA A 577 13.84 2.56 12.93
N THR A 578 15.07 3.07 13.06
CA THR A 578 15.59 3.59 14.34
C THR A 578 14.72 4.72 14.86
N ALA A 579 14.36 5.71 14.04
CA ALA A 579 13.50 6.81 14.46
C ALA A 579 12.11 6.32 14.93
N PHE A 580 11.54 5.30 14.27
CA PHE A 580 10.30 4.68 14.71
C PHE A 580 10.46 3.99 16.07
N VAL A 581 11.55 3.25 16.29
CA VAL A 581 11.86 2.66 17.60
C VAL A 581 12.04 3.74 18.66
N GLU A 582 12.76 4.83 18.38
CA GLU A 582 12.93 5.97 19.29
C GLU A 582 11.57 6.61 19.67
N ALA A 583 10.62 6.66 18.72
CA ALA A 583 9.27 7.12 19.00
C ALA A 583 8.51 6.17 19.96
N LEU A 584 8.67 4.86 19.80
CA LEU A 584 8.12 3.87 20.74
C LEU A 584 8.80 3.93 22.10
N GLU A 585 10.12 4.12 22.12
CA GLU A 585 10.89 4.28 23.35
C GLU A 585 10.39 5.48 24.12
N ALA A 586 10.14 6.61 23.45
CA ALA A 586 9.57 7.80 24.08
C ALA A 586 8.21 7.55 24.76
N LEU A 587 7.37 6.64 24.24
CA LEU A 587 6.11 6.22 24.90
C LEU A 587 6.36 5.28 26.10
N ALA A 588 7.48 4.55 26.09
CA ALA A 588 7.89 3.66 27.17
C ALA A 588 8.68 4.39 28.27
N VAL A 589 9.16 5.62 28.03
CA VAL A 589 10.00 6.35 29.00
C VAL A 589 9.22 6.62 30.30
N ARG A 590 9.99 6.61 31.39
CA ARG A 590 9.59 6.90 32.77
C ARG A 590 8.77 8.20 32.85
N ARG A 591 7.62 8.14 33.51
CA ARG A 591 6.71 9.28 33.62
C ARG A 591 7.30 10.36 34.53
N LYS A 592 6.87 11.62 34.32
CA LYS A 592 7.32 12.80 35.09
C LYS A 592 7.08 12.70 36.61
N ASP A 593 6.23 11.76 37.05
CA ASP A 593 5.95 11.45 38.45
C ASP A 593 6.95 10.46 39.09
N GLY A 594 7.96 9.99 38.34
CA GLY A 594 9.00 9.08 38.81
C GLY A 594 8.65 7.58 38.76
N GLY A 595 7.44 7.22 38.32
CA GLY A 595 7.01 5.82 38.13
C GLY A 595 7.51 5.21 36.82
N ASP A 596 7.65 3.88 36.80
CA ASP A 596 8.03 3.14 35.59
C ASP A 596 7.01 3.34 34.47
N GLY A 597 7.49 3.59 33.25
CA GLY A 597 6.62 3.68 32.07
C GLY A 597 6.03 2.31 31.67
N PRO A 598 4.99 2.29 30.83
CA PRO A 598 4.44 1.03 30.35
C PRO A 598 5.46 0.27 29.50
N ALA A 599 5.33 -1.05 29.43
CA ALA A 599 5.94 -1.79 28.33
C ALA A 599 5.22 -1.42 27.02
N VAL A 600 5.96 -1.19 25.94
CA VAL A 600 5.38 -0.93 24.62
C VAL A 600 5.69 -2.11 23.74
N LEU A 601 4.66 -2.84 23.29
CA LEU A 601 4.81 -4.08 22.54
C LEU A 601 4.19 -3.98 21.15
N VAL A 602 5.01 -4.20 20.13
CA VAL A 602 4.60 -4.13 18.72
C VAL A 602 4.46 -5.53 18.10
N ALA A 603 3.39 -5.75 17.34
CA ALA A 603 3.26 -6.94 16.51
C ALA A 603 3.93 -6.72 15.15
N HIS A 604 4.84 -7.60 14.75
CA HIS A 604 5.55 -7.46 13.47
C HIS A 604 5.47 -8.70 12.60
N HIS A 605 5.56 -8.53 11.28
CA HIS A 605 5.58 -9.68 10.38
C HIS A 605 6.99 -10.26 10.29
N ALA A 606 7.10 -11.59 10.37
CA ALA A 606 8.35 -12.33 10.18
C ALA A 606 8.55 -12.75 8.70
N ASN A 607 9.80 -12.86 8.28
CA ASN A 607 10.13 -13.21 6.89
C ASN A 607 9.89 -14.69 6.59
N LYS A 608 9.49 -15.05 5.35
CA LYS A 608 9.15 -16.44 4.98
C LYS A 608 10.32 -17.43 5.10
N GLN A 609 11.57 -16.95 5.18
CA GLN A 609 12.76 -17.78 5.39
C GLN A 609 12.93 -18.24 6.86
N ALA A 610 12.29 -17.57 7.83
CA ALA A 610 12.32 -17.95 9.24
C ALA A 610 11.56 -19.26 9.55
N LEU A 611 10.81 -19.80 8.57
CA LEU A 611 10.09 -21.08 8.66
C LEU A 611 11.00 -22.33 8.69
N ARG A 612 12.33 -22.18 8.58
CA ARG A 612 13.29 -23.29 8.53
C ARG A 612 13.96 -23.65 9.86
N GLY A 613 13.47 -23.13 10.99
CA GLY A 613 13.70 -23.74 12.30
C GLY A 613 14.78 -23.13 13.20
N ASP A 614 15.35 -21.97 12.87
CA ASP A 614 16.18 -21.22 13.82
C ASP A 614 15.37 -20.10 14.47
N THR A 615 15.32 -20.11 15.81
CA THR A 615 14.72 -19.07 16.66
C THR A 615 15.65 -17.86 16.80
N ASP A 616 16.27 -17.45 15.71
CA ASP A 616 17.22 -16.34 15.71
C ASP A 616 16.51 -14.98 15.71
N GLN A 617 17.14 -14.00 16.37
CA GLN A 617 16.69 -12.60 16.42
C GLN A 617 16.47 -12.00 15.00
N GLY A 618 17.10 -12.55 13.97
CA GLY A 618 16.92 -12.18 12.56
C GLY A 618 15.60 -12.61 11.88
N ALA A 619 14.61 -13.13 12.62
CA ALA A 619 13.36 -13.62 12.03
C ALA A 619 12.37 -12.53 11.56
N SER A 620 12.58 -11.26 11.95
CA SER A 620 11.71 -10.13 11.60
C SER A 620 11.78 -9.77 10.09
N ARG A 621 10.72 -9.17 9.52
CA ARG A 621 10.78 -8.54 8.19
C ARG A 621 11.36 -7.13 8.30
N GLY A 622 12.13 -6.72 7.31
CA GLY A 622 12.68 -5.37 7.22
C GLY A 622 14.11 -5.27 7.72
N THR A 623 14.55 -4.07 8.09
CA THR A 623 15.93 -3.81 8.50
C THR A 623 16.24 -4.38 9.89
N SER A 624 17.50 -4.76 10.14
CA SER A 624 17.91 -5.28 11.46
C SER A 624 17.69 -4.26 12.58
N ALA A 625 17.66 -2.96 12.26
CA ALA A 625 17.41 -1.88 13.20
C ALA A 625 16.08 -2.01 13.99
N LEU A 626 15.05 -2.67 13.43
CA LEU A 626 13.80 -2.96 14.15
C LEU A 626 13.97 -4.04 15.22
N THR A 627 14.79 -5.06 14.94
CA THR A 627 15.15 -6.11 15.91
C THR A 627 16.16 -5.59 16.93
N ASP A 628 17.22 -4.92 16.45
CA ASP A 628 18.34 -4.46 17.26
C ASP A 628 17.93 -3.32 18.21
N GLY A 629 16.90 -2.56 17.82
CA GLY A 629 16.36 -1.45 18.61
C GLY A 629 15.44 -1.88 19.77
N VAL A 630 14.82 -3.06 19.70
CA VAL A 630 13.95 -3.54 20.79
C VAL A 630 14.74 -4.30 21.84
N ARG A 631 14.30 -4.20 23.10
CA ARG A 631 14.99 -4.84 24.25
C ARG A 631 14.51 -6.25 24.53
N TRP A 632 13.43 -6.67 23.86
CA TRP A 632 12.87 -8.00 23.95
C TRP A 632 12.16 -8.35 22.64
N GLN A 633 12.35 -9.58 22.14
CA GLN A 633 11.63 -10.12 20.99
C GLN A 633 11.23 -11.57 21.26
N ALA A 634 9.98 -11.90 20.92
CA ALA A 634 9.54 -13.29 20.78
C ALA A 634 9.05 -13.56 19.36
N ASN A 635 9.25 -14.81 18.91
CA ASN A 635 8.78 -15.30 17.63
C ASN A 635 7.68 -16.35 17.86
N LEU A 636 6.56 -16.26 17.13
CA LEU A 636 5.47 -17.27 17.14
C LEU A 636 5.53 -18.23 15.96
#